data_AF-A0A5Q3QBT2-F1
#
_entry.id   AF-A0A5Q3QBT2-F1
#
_cell.length_a   1.000
_cell.length_b   1.000
_cell.length_c   1.000
_cell.angle_alpha   90.00
_cell.angle_beta   90.00
_cell.angle_gamma   90.00
#
_symmetry.space_group_name_H-M   'P 1'
#
loop_
_entity.id
_entity.type
_entity.pdbx_description
1 polymer ?
#
loop_
_entity_poly.entity_id
_entity_poly.type
_entity_poly.pdbx_seq_one_letter_code
_entity_poly.pdbx_strand_id
1 'polypeptide(L)'
;MDPHDAERLLSDGGYGLRLTRTAAGLRLDGAGRGVPLGEEPTWLDLHRVLARLRRRRARHDPHWLARLSAAVRLGRTPRFDAVRTGDLHTRWQVLQSAVHADPALRMHCALRWSETALEPAPVHPMHPGGTVIVDLAALVTGGPERGKGLLGEVVEHRDEHREHPLGHFLEYVVRPLVRIFRTALDDHGIALGELRGIGYELTTELQSTGRVVLTPRALADASPAAAATSLAATVATLTESFGQTYGQDVRAAADEVFAQEFRYLRSGTAKLLRGDHPLREHAHCVTDEQDDLLKAVLRTVQDRTRVRRWHPERPRPTVVVDVDQCSLVPVEPTREATTAISGPRSGAPRGIPELAAPDTLPTWPTTVSSTWDSFLDGTELRGRYPDVDWEALRVEFGHAFDRARDRPEPESVVPGVARFVWDVLDAGGRVLFCAPERLGEHVETVLAESGVPDASVLSVPDDDRPAAERKVELLRGQGPLDVVAVFDDLAANRRALAEAYPGARCVAVEIDGFATERPPGEPTPDGAGVISSFETSPRRLGRRNTTGPALSHAHSLEELQVGQLRTGKIARRFTVHLDHDESLSFVEQILADTDRAAERTAGNARRLHQPDGPDGDDTDSTLRAVHHVLTRKQFLKGSRSHYRPDDLRRDAHVPVRAGEPINVVVLGFPVKQCLNRLKALGPLPDLAELGAFVRLRELDRAVSAVHPPGIHLHILTDGRHFRPRPAALTDAYTDQLRRYLRLAGIDDRTTLRPIDDVARDSLGVDAVARRPARIAHLVARLYETVDDLDITDRPLRTLEAVVTRTPPPGPDSEALGRSLAMFRDMLMSVVYSVPVPQPRGTDPISWSVRVFSDLYDLTSGRVPAEVRSARAAVLRRAWHTVVRYLATLRVDEELGYEQMFDHRVRLTVSAALPGRCGFTYLGGSGLLPWQGTGVVDPRGHVAVDFAVSLLDQGFVPVYSDLLGPRQPWAMVPADHTHPKPGGGLALDSAVVPRLRRK
;
A
#
# COMPACT_ATOMS: atom_id res chain seq x y z
N MET A 1 27.81 7.10 19.92
CA MET A 1 28.28 8.39 19.33
C MET A 1 29.59 8.74 20.03
N ASP A 2 30.67 9.07 19.32
CA ASP A 2 31.90 9.54 19.97
C ASP A 2 31.68 10.98 20.50
N PRO A 3 31.83 11.23 21.83
CA PRO A 3 31.64 12.56 22.40
C PRO A 3 32.57 13.64 21.83
N HIS A 4 33.80 13.28 21.45
CA HIS A 4 34.77 14.22 20.92
C HIS A 4 34.40 14.69 19.50
N ASP A 5 33.89 13.77 18.68
CA ASP A 5 33.34 14.11 17.36
C ASP A 5 32.10 14.99 17.46
N ALA A 6 31.22 14.68 18.41
CA ALA A 6 30.01 15.44 18.64
C ALA A 6 30.30 16.86 19.15
N GLU A 7 31.29 17.01 20.03
CA GLU A 7 31.74 18.31 20.51
C GLU A 7 32.39 19.15 19.40
N ARG A 8 33.22 18.53 18.54
CA ARG A 8 33.74 19.17 17.32
C ARG A 8 32.61 19.62 16.39
N LEU A 9 31.60 18.78 16.16
CA LEU A 9 30.46 19.10 15.31
C LEU A 9 29.64 20.30 15.85
N LEU A 10 29.43 20.36 17.17
CA LEU A 10 28.73 21.48 17.82
C LEU A 10 29.53 22.78 17.75
N SER A 11 30.86 22.69 17.90
CA SER A 11 31.80 23.80 17.77
C SER A 11 31.86 24.34 16.34
N ASP A 12 32.09 23.46 15.34
CA ASP A 12 32.12 23.79 13.90
C ASP A 12 30.77 24.38 13.43
N GLY A 13 29.68 23.90 14.04
CA GLY A 13 28.33 24.41 13.80
C GLY A 13 28.09 25.80 14.40
N GLY A 14 28.89 26.25 15.37
CA GLY A 14 28.70 27.53 16.06
C GLY A 14 27.44 27.55 16.93
N TYR A 15 27.07 26.42 17.54
CA TYR A 15 25.85 26.31 18.35
C TYR A 15 25.98 26.94 19.75
N GLY A 16 27.21 27.20 20.22
CA GLY A 16 27.46 27.67 21.58
C GLY A 16 27.13 26.63 22.66
N LEU A 17 27.12 25.34 22.27
CA LEU A 17 26.77 24.21 23.13
C LEU A 17 27.99 23.30 23.32
N ARG A 18 28.10 22.68 24.49
CA ARG A 18 29.16 21.72 24.84
C ARG A 18 28.58 20.44 25.41
N LEU A 19 29.30 19.34 25.27
CA LEU A 19 28.93 18.06 25.87
C LEU A 19 29.67 17.90 27.19
N THR A 20 28.94 17.60 28.26
CA THR A 20 29.49 17.40 29.59
C THR A 20 29.10 16.01 30.07
N ARG A 21 30.07 15.21 30.52
CA ARG A 21 29.80 13.89 31.09
C ARG A 21 29.40 14.02 32.55
N THR A 22 28.32 13.36 32.94
CA THR A 22 27.77 13.33 34.30
C THR A 22 27.59 11.89 34.77
N ALA A 23 27.29 11.68 36.05
CA ALA A 23 27.00 10.35 36.60
C ALA A 23 25.76 9.67 35.97
N ALA A 24 24.86 10.43 35.36
CA ALA A 24 23.66 9.93 34.67
C ALA A 24 23.83 9.90 33.13
N GLY A 25 25.07 9.97 32.64
CA GLY A 25 25.39 9.98 31.21
C GLY A 25 25.82 11.34 30.66
N LEU A 26 25.71 11.51 29.34
CA LEU A 26 26.10 12.71 28.61
C LEU A 26 25.00 13.77 28.65
N ARG A 27 25.40 15.02 28.83
CA ARG A 27 24.53 16.19 28.90
C ARG A 27 24.98 17.27 27.93
N LEU A 28 24.03 17.98 27.33
CA LEU A 28 24.29 19.11 26.45
C LEU A 28 24.09 20.43 27.22
N ASP A 29 25.17 21.20 27.38
CA ASP A 29 25.23 22.45 28.17
C ASP A 29 25.39 23.68 27.26
N GLY A 30 24.88 24.86 27.69
CA GLY A 30 25.06 26.14 26.98
C GLY A 30 23.78 26.95 26.66
N ALA A 31 22.59 26.52 27.11
CA ALA A 31 21.32 27.22 26.87
C ALA A 31 20.38 27.30 28.10
N GLY A 32 20.90 27.13 29.32
CA GLY A 32 20.12 27.04 30.56
C GLY A 32 20.47 25.78 31.37
N ARG A 33 19.49 25.18 32.06
CA ARG A 33 19.66 23.88 32.74
C ARG A 33 19.90 22.80 31.66
N GLY A 34 21.11 22.26 31.59
CA GLY A 34 21.57 21.34 30.54
C GLY A 34 20.59 20.20 30.23
N VAL A 35 20.53 19.79 28.96
CA VAL A 35 19.60 18.76 28.48
C VAL A 35 20.29 17.39 28.53
N PRO A 36 19.77 16.41 29.29
CA PRO A 36 20.35 15.06 29.32
C PRO A 36 20.13 14.37 27.98
N LEU A 37 21.18 13.70 27.49
CA LEU A 37 21.14 12.86 26.30
C LEU A 37 21.09 11.36 26.64
N GLY A 38 21.29 11.00 27.91
CA GLY A 38 21.32 9.61 28.40
C GLY A 38 22.74 9.05 28.52
N GLU A 39 22.85 7.78 28.93
CA GLU A 39 24.13 7.10 29.16
C GLU A 39 24.90 6.81 27.88
N GLU A 40 24.20 6.39 26.81
CA GLU A 40 24.76 6.10 25.48
C GLU A 40 24.03 6.84 24.36
N PRO A 41 24.16 8.17 24.26
CA PRO A 41 23.43 8.94 23.26
C PRO A 41 23.90 8.64 21.84
N THR A 42 22.94 8.67 20.90
CA THR A 42 23.22 8.55 19.47
C THR A 42 23.33 9.92 18.80
N TRP A 43 23.90 9.97 17.59
CA TRP A 43 23.88 11.19 16.75
C TRP A 43 22.46 11.70 16.47
N LEU A 44 21.48 10.79 16.44
CA LEU A 44 20.07 11.12 16.26
C LEU A 44 19.49 11.82 17.48
N ASP A 45 19.87 11.42 18.69
CA ASP A 45 19.40 12.04 19.93
C ASP A 45 19.93 13.47 20.05
N LEU A 46 21.21 13.67 19.72
CA LEU A 46 21.79 15.01 19.60
C LEU A 46 21.05 15.86 18.55
N HIS A 47 20.80 15.33 17.36
CA HIS A 47 20.05 16.04 16.31
C HIS A 47 18.61 16.40 16.74
N ARG A 48 17.89 15.46 17.39
CA ARG A 48 16.53 15.71 17.91
C ARG A 48 16.54 16.81 18.96
N VAL A 49 17.53 16.83 19.85
CA VAL A 49 17.67 17.88 20.87
C VAL A 49 17.99 19.23 20.22
N LEU A 50 18.90 19.29 19.23
CA LEU A 50 19.19 20.53 18.49
C LEU A 50 17.96 21.07 17.75
N ALA A 51 17.19 20.20 17.09
CA ALA A 51 15.95 20.57 16.42
C ALA A 51 14.87 21.05 17.42
N ARG A 52 14.74 20.37 18.56
CA ARG A 52 13.79 20.73 19.63
C ARG A 52 14.13 22.08 20.27
N LEU A 53 15.42 22.38 20.45
CA LEU A 53 15.89 23.66 21.01
C LEU A 53 15.75 24.84 20.02
N ARG A 54 15.33 24.60 18.76
CA ARG A 54 15.16 25.61 17.70
C ARG A 54 16.40 26.51 17.51
N ARG A 55 17.59 26.04 17.87
CA ARG A 55 18.83 26.80 17.72
C ARG A 55 19.18 26.87 16.23
N ARG A 56 19.13 28.08 15.66
CA ARG A 56 19.59 28.33 14.29
C ARG A 56 21.09 28.56 14.29
N ARG A 57 21.75 28.04 13.26
CA ARG A 57 23.20 28.13 13.06
C ARG A 57 23.63 29.59 12.82
N ALA A 58 24.81 29.96 13.31
CA ALA A 58 25.37 31.30 13.06
C ALA A 58 26.11 31.42 11.71
N ARG A 59 26.51 30.30 11.07
CA ARG A 59 27.21 30.27 9.78
C ARG A 59 26.64 29.17 8.89
N HIS A 60 26.42 29.40 7.60
CA HIS A 60 25.99 28.34 6.67
C HIS A 60 27.23 27.67 6.05
N ASP A 61 27.38 26.35 6.21
CA ASP A 61 28.46 25.54 5.62
C ASP A 61 27.87 24.21 5.11
N PRO A 62 27.86 23.98 3.78
CA PRO A 62 27.39 22.74 3.16
C PRO A 62 28.18 21.49 3.57
N HIS A 63 29.49 21.58 3.83
CA HIS A 63 30.31 20.44 4.24
C HIS A 63 29.93 19.93 5.63
N TRP A 64 29.54 20.84 6.53
CA TRP A 64 29.01 20.48 7.83
C TRP A 64 27.66 19.76 7.74
N LEU A 65 26.76 20.21 6.86
CA LEU A 65 25.46 19.56 6.61
C LEU A 65 25.64 18.16 6.01
N ALA A 66 26.61 18.02 5.10
CA ALA A 66 27.02 16.73 4.56
C ALA A 66 27.61 15.84 5.65
N ARG A 67 28.47 16.35 6.54
CA ARG A 67 29.04 15.62 7.69
C ARG A 67 27.99 15.19 8.71
N LEU A 68 27.05 16.06 9.09
CA LEU A 68 25.97 15.70 10.02
C LEU A 68 25.00 14.70 9.38
N SER A 69 24.65 14.89 8.10
CA SER A 69 23.82 13.94 7.37
C SER A 69 24.54 12.60 7.20
N ALA A 70 25.85 12.61 6.95
CA ALA A 70 26.69 11.42 6.93
C ALA A 70 26.78 10.77 8.31
N ALA A 71 26.97 11.52 9.39
CA ALA A 71 27.04 10.99 10.76
C ALA A 71 25.69 10.43 11.25
N VAL A 72 24.57 11.04 10.85
CA VAL A 72 23.21 10.53 11.13
C VAL A 72 22.88 9.31 10.26
N ARG A 73 23.41 9.23 9.02
CA ARG A 73 23.34 8.03 8.16
C ARG A 73 24.23 6.90 8.72
N LEU A 74 25.47 7.21 9.10
CA LEU A 74 26.47 6.29 9.67
C LEU A 74 26.09 5.80 11.07
N GLY A 75 25.36 6.59 11.85
CA GLY A 75 24.80 6.18 13.14
C GLY A 75 23.55 5.30 13.02
N ARG A 76 23.08 4.98 11.80
CA ARG A 76 21.87 4.19 11.52
C ARG A 76 22.12 2.92 10.72
N THR A 77 23.25 2.82 10.05
CA THR A 77 23.72 1.56 9.45
C THR A 77 24.67 0.90 10.42
N PRO A 78 24.52 -0.41 10.74
CA PRO A 78 25.69 -1.21 11.06
C PRO A 78 26.73 -0.89 9.98
N ARG A 79 27.93 -0.43 10.37
CA ARG A 79 28.97 -0.03 9.43
C ARG A 79 29.15 -1.17 8.43
N PHE A 80 28.75 -0.96 7.17
CA PHE A 80 29.05 -1.89 6.08
C PHE A 80 30.54 -2.26 6.07
N ASP A 81 31.39 -1.30 6.48
CA ASP A 81 32.83 -1.49 6.68
C ASP A 81 33.22 -2.29 7.93
N ALA A 82 32.54 -2.16 9.08
CA ALA A 82 32.88 -2.98 10.26
C ALA A 82 32.33 -4.41 10.16
N VAL A 83 31.22 -4.61 9.45
CA VAL A 83 30.70 -5.95 9.10
C VAL A 83 31.58 -6.61 8.02
N ARG A 84 32.19 -5.84 7.10
CA ARG A 84 33.16 -6.39 6.13
C ARG A 84 34.54 -6.70 6.72
N THR A 85 35.02 -5.88 7.67
CA THR A 85 36.42 -5.94 8.16
C THR A 85 36.58 -6.51 9.57
N GLY A 86 35.47 -6.74 10.30
CA GLY A 86 35.49 -7.34 11.63
C GLY A 86 35.78 -8.85 11.61
N ASP A 87 36.34 -9.36 12.70
CA ASP A 87 36.50 -10.80 12.90
C ASP A 87 35.14 -11.53 12.94
N LEU A 88 35.17 -12.86 12.87
CA LEU A 88 33.94 -13.68 12.85
C LEU A 88 33.05 -13.41 14.08
N HIS A 89 33.66 -13.19 15.25
CA HIS A 89 32.94 -12.96 16.49
C HIS A 89 32.17 -11.64 16.47
N THR A 90 32.81 -10.56 16.00
CA THR A 90 32.18 -9.24 15.84
C THR A 90 31.03 -9.32 14.85
N ARG A 91 31.23 -9.97 13.70
CA ARG A 91 30.17 -10.14 12.69
C ARG A 91 28.99 -10.94 13.23
N TRP A 92 29.26 -11.97 14.04
CA TRP A 92 28.22 -12.74 14.72
C TRP A 92 27.43 -11.92 15.74
N GLN A 93 28.09 -11.10 16.57
CA GLN A 93 27.40 -10.22 17.52
C GLN A 93 26.47 -9.21 16.81
N VAL A 94 26.89 -8.70 15.65
CA VAL A 94 26.05 -7.83 14.81
C VAL A 94 24.83 -8.60 14.30
N LEU A 95 25.01 -9.80 13.76
CA LEU A 95 23.90 -10.66 13.33
C LEU A 95 22.96 -10.99 14.50
N GLN A 96 23.50 -11.31 15.68
CA GLN A 96 22.72 -11.58 16.88
C GLN A 96 21.89 -10.39 17.32
N SER A 97 22.47 -9.20 17.29
CA SER A 97 21.77 -7.94 17.57
C SER A 97 20.66 -7.68 16.55
N ALA A 98 20.92 -7.93 15.27
CA ALA A 98 19.94 -7.79 14.20
C ALA A 98 18.77 -8.77 14.38
N VAL A 99 19.03 -10.06 14.62
CA VAL A 99 17.98 -11.08 14.85
C VAL A 99 17.15 -10.78 16.10
N HIS A 100 17.74 -10.19 17.13
CA HIS A 100 17.01 -9.81 18.34
C HIS A 100 16.13 -8.57 18.14
N ALA A 101 16.64 -7.57 17.41
CA ALA A 101 16.00 -6.27 17.24
C ALA A 101 15.00 -6.22 16.07
N ASP A 102 15.20 -7.01 15.02
CA ASP A 102 14.37 -7.03 13.82
C ASP A 102 13.35 -8.18 13.89
N PRO A 103 12.03 -7.90 13.96
CA PRO A 103 11.06 -8.97 14.07
C PRO A 103 10.94 -9.86 12.85
N ALA A 104 11.21 -9.35 11.63
CA ALA A 104 11.18 -10.18 10.43
C ALA A 104 12.28 -11.23 10.50
N LEU A 105 13.49 -10.85 10.93
CA LEU A 105 14.54 -11.80 11.24
C LEU A 105 14.14 -12.71 12.40
N ARG A 106 13.62 -12.19 13.51
CA ARG A 106 13.23 -13.00 14.68
C ARG A 106 12.17 -14.07 14.35
N MET A 107 11.23 -13.76 13.44
CA MET A 107 10.17 -14.67 13.02
C MET A 107 10.67 -15.80 12.10
N HIS A 108 11.72 -15.54 11.31
CA HIS A 108 12.22 -16.49 10.30
C HIS A 108 13.59 -17.07 10.63
N CYS A 109 14.31 -16.54 11.61
CA CYS A 109 15.69 -16.88 11.92
C CYS A 109 15.86 -17.25 13.39
N ALA A 110 16.72 -18.23 13.63
CA ALA A 110 17.32 -18.51 14.93
C ALA A 110 18.83 -18.63 14.77
N LEU A 111 19.56 -18.55 15.87
CA LEU A 111 21.02 -18.59 15.88
C LEU A 111 21.53 -19.73 16.76
N ARG A 112 22.59 -20.39 16.32
CA ARG A 112 23.30 -21.45 17.05
C ARG A 112 24.81 -21.25 16.92
N TRP A 113 25.49 -20.91 18.02
CA TRP A 113 26.94 -20.64 18.01
C TRP A 113 27.79 -21.90 17.82
N SER A 114 27.45 -22.99 18.50
CA SER A 114 28.16 -24.28 18.41
C SER A 114 27.20 -25.44 18.16
N GLU A 115 27.67 -26.50 17.52
CA GLU A 115 26.91 -27.74 17.30
C GLU A 115 26.48 -28.42 18.62
N THR A 116 27.14 -28.10 19.74
CA THR A 116 26.82 -28.58 21.08
C THR A 116 25.70 -27.81 21.79
N ALA A 117 25.31 -26.63 21.28
CA ALA A 117 24.18 -25.89 21.83
C ALA A 117 22.88 -26.60 21.44
N LEU A 118 22.16 -27.12 22.44
CA LEU A 118 20.96 -27.94 22.26
C LEU A 118 19.76 -27.13 21.72
N GLU A 119 19.65 -25.85 22.07
CA GLU A 119 18.49 -25.02 21.71
C GLU A 119 18.87 -23.82 20.83
N PRO A 120 18.06 -23.51 19.80
CA PRO A 120 18.25 -22.32 18.98
C PRO A 120 17.86 -21.05 19.75
N ALA A 121 18.59 -19.96 19.55
CA ALA A 121 18.32 -18.68 20.20
C ALA A 121 17.85 -17.61 19.19
N PRO A 122 16.71 -16.91 19.43
CA PRO A 122 15.77 -17.13 20.53
C PRO A 122 14.94 -18.42 20.34
N VAL A 123 14.42 -18.96 21.44
CA VAL A 123 13.48 -20.10 21.44
C VAL A 123 12.23 -19.74 20.63
N HIS A 124 11.67 -20.71 19.90
CA HIS A 124 10.46 -20.49 19.12
C HIS A 124 9.28 -20.12 20.04
N PRO A 125 8.60 -18.98 19.83
CA PRO A 125 7.56 -18.51 20.75
C PRO A 125 6.37 -19.46 20.84
N MET A 126 5.97 -20.12 19.75
CA MET A 126 4.86 -21.09 19.77
C MET A 126 5.23 -22.49 20.27
N HIS A 127 6.53 -22.78 20.44
CA HIS A 127 7.01 -24.12 20.82
C HIS A 127 8.10 -24.00 21.90
N PRO A 128 7.79 -23.37 23.06
CA PRO A 128 8.77 -23.16 24.14
C PRO A 128 9.25 -24.48 24.77
N GLY A 129 8.46 -25.56 24.64
CA GLY A 129 8.74 -26.87 25.20
C GLY A 129 9.70 -27.72 24.38
N GLY A 130 10.19 -27.19 23.25
CA GLY A 130 11.22 -27.83 22.43
C GLY A 130 10.88 -27.84 20.95
N THR A 131 11.93 -27.67 20.15
CA THR A 131 11.97 -27.85 18.70
C THR A 131 13.20 -28.68 18.36
N VAL A 132 13.20 -29.36 17.22
CA VAL A 132 14.37 -30.08 16.72
C VAL A 132 15.02 -29.30 15.58
N ILE A 133 16.35 -29.28 15.55
CA ILE A 133 17.11 -28.65 14.46
C ILE A 133 17.60 -29.75 13.53
N VAL A 134 17.26 -29.63 12.25
CA VAL A 134 17.73 -30.54 11.21
C VAL A 134 18.65 -29.78 10.27
N ASP A 135 19.91 -30.20 10.18
CA ASP A 135 20.86 -29.60 9.25
C ASP A 135 20.44 -29.83 7.79
N LEU A 136 20.75 -28.88 6.90
CA LEU A 136 20.36 -28.93 5.48
C LEU A 136 20.70 -30.29 4.83
N ALA A 137 21.91 -30.81 5.10
CA ALA A 137 22.35 -32.10 4.58
C ALA A 137 21.40 -33.23 5.02
N ALA A 138 21.10 -33.33 6.31
CA ALA A 138 20.19 -34.35 6.84
C ALA A 138 18.75 -34.19 6.33
N LEU A 139 18.30 -32.95 6.08
CA LEU A 139 16.98 -32.69 5.52
C LEU A 139 16.85 -33.24 4.09
N VAL A 140 17.88 -33.07 3.26
CA VAL A 140 17.85 -33.44 1.83
C VAL A 140 18.39 -34.84 1.54
N THR A 141 19.21 -35.44 2.40
CA THR A 141 19.71 -36.82 2.24
C THR A 141 18.72 -37.82 2.82
N GLY A 142 18.05 -38.60 1.96
CA GLY A 142 17.23 -39.73 2.38
C GLY A 142 18.09 -40.89 2.91
N GLY A 143 17.76 -41.43 4.08
CA GLY A 143 18.30 -42.72 4.50
C GLY A 143 17.74 -43.84 3.62
N PRO A 144 18.53 -44.88 3.26
CA PRO A 144 18.11 -45.96 2.36
C PRO A 144 16.88 -46.75 2.82
N GLU A 145 16.44 -46.58 4.08
CA GLU A 145 15.27 -47.26 4.66
C GLU A 145 13.98 -46.41 4.67
N ARG A 146 14.02 -45.11 4.33
CA ARG A 146 12.84 -44.21 4.37
C ARG A 146 12.42 -43.79 2.97
N GLY A 147 11.31 -44.34 2.47
CA GLY A 147 10.87 -44.18 1.07
C GLY A 147 10.85 -42.76 0.50
N LYS A 148 10.43 -41.72 1.26
CA LYS A 148 10.34 -40.32 0.80
C LYS A 148 11.42 -39.37 1.35
N GLY A 149 12.40 -39.86 2.14
CA GLY A 149 13.36 -39.02 2.86
C GLY A 149 12.74 -38.09 3.91
N LEU A 150 13.58 -37.35 4.65
CA LEU A 150 13.12 -36.48 5.76
C LEU A 150 12.36 -35.23 5.26
N LEU A 151 12.82 -34.59 4.18
CA LEU A 151 12.08 -33.49 3.55
C LEU A 151 10.66 -33.92 3.11
N GLY A 152 10.53 -35.15 2.59
CA GLY A 152 9.24 -35.73 2.26
C GLY A 152 8.32 -35.87 3.49
N GLU A 153 8.85 -36.40 4.60
CA GLU A 153 8.12 -36.50 5.87
C GLU A 153 7.68 -35.13 6.40
N VAL A 154 8.55 -34.12 6.38
CA VAL A 154 8.22 -32.75 6.83
C VAL A 154 7.06 -32.16 6.03
N VAL A 155 7.07 -32.34 4.71
CA VAL A 155 6.01 -31.84 3.82
C VAL A 155 4.69 -32.60 4.02
N GLU A 156 4.75 -33.89 4.34
CA GLU A 156 3.55 -34.68 4.65
C GLU A 156 2.93 -34.33 6.00
N HIS A 157 3.74 -33.95 6.98
CA HIS A 157 3.27 -33.52 8.31
C HIS A 157 2.80 -32.05 8.38
N ARG A 158 2.56 -31.39 7.24
CA ARG A 158 1.99 -30.03 7.19
C ARG A 158 0.69 -29.91 8.02
N ASP A 159 0.55 -28.82 8.77
CA ASP A 159 -0.58 -28.58 9.69
C ASP A 159 -1.95 -28.72 9.00
N GLU A 160 -2.06 -28.17 7.79
CA GLU A 160 -3.26 -28.25 6.98
C GLU A 160 -3.03 -29.27 5.86
N HIS A 161 -3.47 -30.52 6.07
CA HIS A 161 -3.30 -31.61 5.08
C HIS A 161 -3.90 -31.27 3.69
N ARG A 162 -4.78 -30.27 3.62
CA ARG A 162 -5.38 -29.75 2.38
C ARG A 162 -4.51 -28.74 1.62
N GLU A 163 -3.43 -28.24 2.23
CA GLU A 163 -2.45 -27.39 1.55
C GLU A 163 -1.67 -28.20 0.52
N HIS A 164 -1.37 -27.59 -0.63
CA HIS A 164 -0.59 -28.22 -1.69
C HIS A 164 0.88 -28.39 -1.25
N PRO A 165 1.50 -29.58 -1.41
CA PRO A 165 2.88 -29.85 -0.97
C PRO A 165 3.91 -28.82 -1.43
N LEU A 166 3.88 -28.43 -2.71
CA LEU A 166 4.78 -27.41 -3.27
C LEU A 166 4.59 -26.04 -2.59
N GLY A 167 3.34 -25.63 -2.34
CA GLY A 167 3.05 -24.35 -1.69
C GLY A 167 3.57 -24.31 -0.25
N HIS A 168 3.41 -25.42 0.47
CA HIS A 168 3.96 -25.58 1.82
C HIS A 168 5.49 -25.50 1.82
N PHE A 169 6.15 -26.26 0.93
CA PHE A 169 7.61 -26.24 0.78
C PHE A 169 8.15 -24.83 0.45
N LEU A 170 7.53 -24.14 -0.51
CA LEU A 170 7.96 -22.78 -0.88
C LEU A 170 7.77 -21.80 0.28
N GLU A 171 6.66 -21.86 1.01
CA GLU A 171 6.36 -20.90 2.08
C GLU A 171 7.15 -21.15 3.37
N TYR A 172 7.39 -22.41 3.75
CA TYR A 172 8.01 -22.77 5.03
C TYR A 172 9.49 -23.16 4.95
N VAL A 173 10.02 -23.46 3.74
CA VAL A 173 11.42 -23.88 3.56
C VAL A 173 12.21 -22.89 2.71
N VAL A 174 11.72 -22.55 1.51
CA VAL A 174 12.45 -21.69 0.57
C VAL A 174 12.33 -20.21 0.93
N ARG A 175 11.10 -19.70 1.05
CA ARG A 175 10.83 -18.27 1.31
C ARG A 175 11.49 -17.75 2.59
N PRO A 176 11.50 -18.47 3.74
CA PRO A 176 12.17 -18.00 4.94
C PRO A 176 13.66 -17.77 4.72
N LEU A 177 14.35 -18.69 4.05
CA LEU A 177 15.77 -18.56 3.73
C LEU A 177 16.03 -17.32 2.85
N VAL A 178 15.27 -17.15 1.77
CA VAL A 178 15.40 -16.00 0.86
C VAL A 178 15.09 -14.69 1.59
N ARG A 179 14.08 -14.67 2.45
CA ARG A 179 13.70 -13.49 3.24
C ARG A 179 14.74 -13.11 4.28
N ILE A 180 15.34 -14.10 4.97
CA ILE A 180 16.44 -13.84 5.91
C ILE A 180 17.62 -13.23 5.17
N PHE A 181 18.00 -13.80 4.02
CA PHE A 181 19.06 -13.23 3.19
C PHE A 181 18.75 -11.80 2.76
N ARG A 182 17.54 -11.57 2.21
CA ARG A 182 17.08 -10.23 1.80
C ARG A 182 17.17 -9.25 2.97
N THR A 183 16.59 -9.58 4.11
CA THR A 183 16.50 -8.69 5.27
C THR A 183 17.88 -8.42 5.87
N ALA A 184 18.71 -9.46 6.05
CA ALA A 184 20.07 -9.32 6.53
C ALA A 184 20.90 -8.41 5.63
N LEU A 185 20.84 -8.58 4.31
CA LEU A 185 21.62 -7.79 3.36
C LEU A 185 21.04 -6.38 3.16
N ASP A 186 19.74 -6.26 2.86
CA ASP A 186 19.10 -5.01 2.47
C ASP A 186 18.92 -4.07 3.67
N ASP A 187 18.43 -4.57 4.81
CA ASP A 187 18.15 -3.77 6.01
C ASP A 187 19.36 -3.60 6.93
N HIS A 188 20.20 -4.63 7.05
CA HIS A 188 21.30 -4.66 8.03
C HIS A 188 22.71 -4.65 7.40
N GLY A 189 22.84 -4.79 6.08
CA GLY A 189 24.14 -4.82 5.40
C GLY A 189 24.99 -6.06 5.70
N ILE A 190 24.37 -7.16 6.12
CA ILE A 190 25.02 -8.42 6.49
C ILE A 190 24.90 -9.41 5.32
N ALA A 191 26.02 -9.76 4.71
CA ALA A 191 26.09 -10.79 3.68
C ALA A 191 26.25 -12.19 4.32
N LEU A 192 25.39 -13.13 3.92
CA LEU A 192 25.42 -14.53 4.38
C LEU A 192 26.11 -15.41 3.34
N GLY A 193 27.40 -15.70 3.53
CA GLY A 193 28.25 -16.30 2.50
C GLY A 193 28.26 -17.82 2.40
N GLU A 194 28.15 -18.58 3.50
CA GLU A 194 28.08 -20.06 3.44
C GLU A 194 26.76 -20.61 4.01
N LEU A 195 25.77 -20.76 3.12
CA LEU A 195 24.42 -21.21 3.47
C LEU A 195 24.23 -22.73 3.39
N ARG A 196 25.30 -23.51 3.21
CA ARG A 196 25.23 -24.99 3.24
C ARG A 196 25.25 -25.57 4.66
N GLY A 197 25.77 -24.81 5.63
CA GLY A 197 25.86 -25.18 7.05
C GLY A 197 24.71 -24.65 7.92
N ILE A 198 23.56 -24.38 7.31
CA ILE A 198 22.35 -23.94 8.03
C ILE A 198 21.51 -25.14 8.48
N GLY A 199 20.66 -24.92 9.48
CA GLY A 199 19.64 -25.86 9.90
C GLY A 199 18.23 -25.33 9.68
N TYR A 200 17.25 -26.22 9.74
CA TYR A 200 15.82 -25.92 9.75
C TYR A 200 15.25 -26.32 11.11
N GLU A 201 14.49 -25.40 11.72
CA GLU A 201 13.79 -25.66 12.97
C GLU A 201 12.45 -26.35 12.68
N LEU A 202 12.22 -27.50 13.31
CA LEU A 202 11.00 -28.29 13.19
C LEU A 202 10.35 -28.49 14.57
N THR A 203 9.05 -28.74 14.59
CA THR A 203 8.37 -29.24 15.79
C THR A 203 8.82 -30.67 16.12
N THR A 204 8.48 -31.15 17.32
CA THR A 204 8.73 -32.56 17.71
C THR A 204 7.99 -33.57 16.84
N GLU A 205 6.92 -33.13 16.16
CA GLU A 205 6.15 -33.89 15.18
C GLU A 205 6.68 -33.73 13.74
N LEU A 206 7.90 -33.20 13.57
CA LEU A 206 8.57 -32.97 12.30
C LEU A 206 7.85 -31.98 11.36
N GLN A 207 7.10 -31.03 11.91
CA GLN A 207 6.47 -29.97 11.11
C GLN A 207 7.42 -28.79 10.97
N SER A 208 7.50 -28.17 9.79
CA SER A 208 8.32 -26.97 9.61
C SER A 208 7.74 -25.78 10.37
N THR A 209 8.56 -25.14 11.21
CA THR A 209 8.16 -23.90 11.90
C THR A 209 8.24 -22.68 10.99
N GLY A 210 8.95 -22.79 9.87
CA GLY A 210 9.30 -21.65 9.01
C GLY A 210 10.51 -20.86 9.48
N ARG A 211 11.28 -21.37 10.45
CA ARG A 211 12.56 -20.77 10.90
C ARG A 211 13.78 -21.53 10.39
N VAL A 212 14.77 -20.77 9.93
CA VAL A 212 16.11 -21.24 9.57
C VAL A 212 17.07 -20.92 10.72
N VAL A 213 17.90 -21.89 11.08
CA VAL A 213 18.93 -21.75 12.12
C VAL A 213 20.27 -21.46 11.46
N LEU A 214 20.82 -20.26 11.69
CA LEU A 214 22.14 -19.89 11.20
C LEU A 214 23.23 -20.28 12.22
N THR A 215 24.38 -20.66 11.70
CA THR A 215 25.61 -20.95 12.46
C THR A 215 26.70 -19.95 12.07
N PRO A 216 27.82 -19.83 12.83
CA PRO A 216 28.90 -18.91 12.46
C PRO A 216 29.45 -19.13 11.05
N ARG A 217 29.32 -20.35 10.49
CA ARG A 217 29.69 -20.63 9.09
C ARG A 217 28.96 -19.73 8.10
N ALA A 218 27.70 -19.36 8.37
CA ALA A 218 26.92 -18.47 7.49
C ALA A 218 27.58 -17.11 7.23
N LEU A 219 28.56 -16.70 8.05
CA LEU A 219 29.30 -15.44 7.90
C LEU A 219 30.69 -15.63 7.26
N ALA A 220 31.06 -16.83 6.81
CA ALA A 220 32.25 -17.05 5.98
C ALA A 220 32.09 -16.37 4.61
N ASP A 221 33.17 -15.85 4.01
CA ASP A 221 33.19 -15.23 2.66
C ASP A 221 32.07 -14.21 2.37
N ALA A 222 31.99 -13.17 3.20
CA ALA A 222 30.90 -12.18 3.26
C ALA A 222 30.84 -11.14 2.10
N SER A 223 31.23 -11.50 0.87
CA SER A 223 30.95 -10.64 -0.29
C SER A 223 29.49 -10.82 -0.76
N PRO A 224 28.78 -9.76 -1.19
CA PRO A 224 27.40 -9.89 -1.68
C PRO A 224 27.25 -10.88 -2.85
N ALA A 225 28.21 -10.92 -3.77
CA ALA A 225 28.18 -11.83 -4.91
C ALA A 225 28.36 -13.30 -4.50
N ALA A 226 29.33 -13.59 -3.62
CA ALA A 226 29.50 -14.94 -3.09
C ALA A 226 28.27 -15.40 -2.29
N ALA A 227 27.71 -14.50 -1.48
CA ALA A 227 26.49 -14.74 -0.72
C ALA A 227 25.29 -15.03 -1.64
N ALA A 228 25.12 -14.29 -2.74
CA ALA A 228 24.09 -14.53 -3.74
C ALA A 228 24.24 -15.91 -4.41
N THR A 229 25.46 -16.28 -4.81
CA THR A 229 25.76 -17.60 -5.38
C THR A 229 25.48 -18.73 -4.39
N SER A 230 25.85 -18.54 -3.12
CA SER A 230 25.60 -19.49 -2.04
C SER A 230 24.11 -19.73 -1.82
N LEU A 231 23.31 -18.65 -1.77
CA LEU A 231 21.85 -18.74 -1.67
C LEU A 231 21.24 -19.48 -2.86
N ALA A 232 21.63 -19.12 -4.08
CA ALA A 232 21.11 -19.76 -5.30
C ALA A 232 21.42 -21.27 -5.32
N ALA A 233 22.63 -21.65 -4.89
CA ALA A 233 23.05 -23.05 -4.79
C ALA A 233 22.28 -23.81 -3.70
N THR A 234 22.09 -23.22 -2.52
CA THR A 234 21.31 -23.85 -1.44
C THR A 234 19.85 -24.07 -1.86
N VAL A 235 19.22 -23.06 -2.49
CA VAL A 235 17.85 -23.22 -3.01
C VAL A 235 17.81 -24.27 -4.13
N ALA A 236 18.81 -24.32 -5.01
CA ALA A 236 18.90 -25.37 -6.03
C ALA A 236 18.88 -26.78 -5.41
N THR A 237 19.72 -27.04 -4.39
CA THR A 237 19.74 -28.33 -3.67
C THR A 237 18.38 -28.68 -3.06
N LEU A 238 17.71 -27.72 -2.43
CA LEU A 238 16.37 -27.92 -1.87
C LEU A 238 15.35 -28.26 -2.96
N THR A 239 15.35 -27.51 -4.07
CA THR A 239 14.41 -27.72 -5.17
C THR A 239 14.63 -29.05 -5.89
N GLU A 240 15.88 -29.50 -6.02
CA GLU A 240 16.24 -30.79 -6.61
C GLU A 240 15.75 -31.95 -5.73
N SER A 241 16.04 -31.89 -4.43
CA SER A 241 15.60 -32.91 -3.45
C SER A 241 14.07 -33.01 -3.38
N PHE A 242 13.37 -31.88 -3.36
CA PHE A 242 11.90 -31.87 -3.41
C PHE A 242 11.37 -32.45 -4.73
N GLY A 243 11.97 -32.05 -5.87
CA GLY A 243 11.55 -32.50 -7.19
C GLY A 243 11.71 -34.00 -7.42
N GLN A 244 12.74 -34.62 -6.82
CA GLN A 244 12.91 -36.09 -6.83
C GLN A 244 11.73 -36.83 -6.19
N THR A 245 11.03 -36.20 -5.23
CA THR A 245 9.90 -36.82 -4.51
C THR A 245 8.54 -36.45 -5.10
N TYR A 246 8.37 -35.21 -5.58
CA TYR A 246 7.05 -34.64 -5.90
C TYR A 246 6.87 -34.18 -7.36
N GLY A 247 7.88 -34.26 -8.22
CA GLY A 247 7.78 -33.97 -9.66
C GLY A 247 8.50 -32.71 -10.13
N GLN A 248 8.23 -32.29 -11.39
CA GLN A 248 8.91 -31.18 -12.07
C GLN A 248 8.25 -29.80 -11.75
N ASP A 249 8.79 -28.71 -12.31
CA ASP A 249 8.34 -27.29 -12.14
C ASP A 249 8.66 -26.60 -10.79
N VAL A 250 9.37 -27.27 -9.88
CA VAL A 250 9.77 -26.72 -8.56
C VAL A 250 10.71 -25.52 -8.70
N ARG A 251 11.63 -25.57 -9.68
CA ARG A 251 12.64 -24.53 -9.90
C ARG A 251 12.00 -23.21 -10.31
N ALA A 252 11.10 -23.24 -11.30
CA ALA A 252 10.36 -22.06 -11.75
C ALA A 252 9.56 -21.42 -10.60
N ALA A 253 8.94 -22.24 -9.74
CA ALA A 253 8.22 -21.74 -8.58
C ALA A 253 9.16 -21.13 -7.51
N ALA A 254 10.39 -21.62 -7.36
CA ALA A 254 11.40 -21.01 -6.50
C ALA A 254 11.95 -19.70 -7.09
N ASP A 255 12.11 -19.62 -8.41
CA ASP A 255 12.49 -18.38 -9.10
C ASP A 255 11.40 -17.31 -8.95
N GLU A 256 10.12 -17.70 -8.88
CA GLU A 256 9.03 -16.79 -8.50
C GLU A 256 9.19 -16.27 -7.06
N VAL A 257 9.62 -17.12 -6.11
CA VAL A 257 9.92 -16.69 -4.73
C VAL A 257 11.08 -15.68 -4.73
N PHE A 258 12.14 -15.90 -5.52
CA PHE A 258 13.23 -14.93 -5.67
C PHE A 258 12.73 -13.61 -6.25
N ALA A 259 11.96 -13.65 -7.34
CA ALA A 259 11.41 -12.46 -7.97
C ALA A 259 10.53 -11.66 -6.99
N GLN A 260 9.71 -12.32 -6.17
CA GLN A 260 8.87 -11.68 -5.16
C GLN A 260 9.69 -11.11 -3.97
N GLU A 261 10.65 -11.88 -3.44
CA GLU A 261 11.43 -11.49 -2.28
C GLU A 261 12.60 -10.55 -2.61
N PHE A 262 13.04 -10.42 -3.87
CA PHE A 262 14.00 -9.40 -4.31
C PHE A 262 13.35 -8.24 -5.07
N ARG A 263 12.02 -8.19 -5.08
CA ARG A 263 11.30 -7.01 -5.55
C ARG A 263 11.45 -5.84 -4.58
N TYR A 264 11.72 -4.67 -5.15
CA TYR A 264 11.77 -3.38 -4.43
C TYR A 264 12.87 -3.37 -3.36
N LEU A 265 14.08 -3.77 -3.73
CA LEU A 265 15.28 -3.60 -2.91
C LEU A 265 15.66 -2.11 -2.84
N ARG A 266 16.42 -1.72 -1.82
CA ARG A 266 17.05 -0.38 -1.82
C ARG A 266 18.04 -0.30 -2.98
N SER A 267 18.17 0.89 -3.58
CA SER A 267 19.03 1.10 -4.75
C SER A 267 20.49 0.66 -4.51
N GLY A 268 21.00 0.84 -3.28
CA GLY A 268 22.33 0.38 -2.90
C GLY A 268 22.46 -1.15 -2.97
N THR A 269 21.49 -1.88 -2.43
CA THR A 269 21.45 -3.35 -2.43
C THR A 269 21.23 -3.91 -3.82
N ALA A 270 20.29 -3.34 -4.58
CA ALA A 270 20.05 -3.73 -5.97
C ALA A 270 21.32 -3.57 -6.81
N LYS A 271 22.07 -2.46 -6.65
CA LYS A 271 23.35 -2.27 -7.33
C LYS A 271 24.39 -3.34 -6.97
N LEU A 272 24.45 -3.78 -5.71
CA LEU A 272 25.34 -4.87 -5.28
C LEU A 272 24.95 -6.22 -5.92
N LEU A 273 23.66 -6.43 -6.16
CA LEU A 273 23.10 -7.66 -6.74
C LEU A 273 22.97 -7.62 -8.27
N ARG A 274 23.45 -6.56 -8.94
CA ARG A 274 23.52 -6.47 -10.42
C ARG A 274 24.82 -7.07 -10.99
N GLY A 275 25.65 -7.69 -10.16
CA GLY A 275 26.90 -8.33 -10.56
C GLY A 275 26.71 -9.66 -11.32
N ASP A 276 27.83 -10.31 -11.66
CA ASP A 276 27.82 -11.60 -12.35
C ASP A 276 27.56 -12.76 -11.37
N HIS A 277 26.29 -13.03 -11.09
CA HIS A 277 25.84 -14.13 -10.25
C HIS A 277 24.41 -14.58 -10.63
N PRO A 278 23.95 -15.78 -10.20
CA PRO A 278 22.65 -16.32 -10.62
C PRO A 278 21.43 -15.47 -10.26
N LEU A 279 21.48 -14.72 -9.14
CA LEU A 279 20.33 -13.93 -8.67
C LEU A 279 20.16 -12.56 -9.35
N ARG A 280 21.00 -12.23 -10.35
CA ARG A 280 21.08 -10.87 -10.92
C ARG A 280 19.78 -10.43 -11.58
N GLU A 281 19.08 -11.36 -12.21
CA GLU A 281 17.82 -11.11 -12.93
C GLU A 281 16.65 -10.80 -12.00
N HIS A 282 16.73 -11.20 -10.73
CA HIS A 282 15.68 -10.95 -9.73
C HIS A 282 15.88 -9.64 -8.97
N ALA A 283 17.05 -9.00 -9.08
CA ALA A 283 17.38 -7.78 -8.36
C ALA A 283 16.61 -6.57 -8.92
N HIS A 284 15.51 -6.22 -8.26
CA HIS A 284 14.62 -5.15 -8.72
C HIS A 284 14.56 -3.99 -7.73
N CYS A 285 14.68 -2.75 -8.21
CA CYS A 285 14.50 -1.53 -7.41
C CYS A 285 13.71 -0.47 -8.18
N VAL A 286 12.94 0.32 -7.43
CA VAL A 286 12.36 1.58 -7.91
C VAL A 286 13.07 2.69 -7.15
N THR A 287 13.60 3.70 -7.85
CA THR A 287 14.27 4.83 -7.20
C THR A 287 13.25 5.69 -6.45
N ASP A 288 13.70 6.33 -5.38
CA ASP A 288 12.87 7.28 -4.62
C ASP A 288 12.34 8.41 -5.50
N GLU A 289 13.14 8.87 -6.46
CA GLU A 289 12.79 9.92 -7.42
C GLU A 289 11.66 9.49 -8.36
N GLN A 290 11.77 8.29 -8.96
CA GLN A 290 10.71 7.71 -9.81
C GLN A 290 9.43 7.48 -9.01
N ASP A 291 9.53 6.87 -7.83
CA ASP A 291 8.38 6.57 -6.99
C ASP A 291 7.59 7.84 -6.62
N ASP A 292 8.29 8.88 -6.15
CA ASP A 292 7.66 10.15 -5.80
C ASP A 292 7.08 10.88 -7.02
N LEU A 293 7.71 10.77 -8.18
CA LEU A 293 7.25 11.36 -9.43
C LEU A 293 5.93 10.74 -9.89
N LEU A 294 5.88 9.41 -10.03
CA LEU A 294 4.67 8.68 -10.43
C LEU A 294 3.54 8.88 -9.42
N LYS A 295 3.83 8.80 -8.10
CA LYS A 295 2.84 9.10 -7.05
C LYS A 295 2.39 10.56 -7.04
N ALA A 296 3.19 11.51 -7.51
CA ALA A 296 2.75 12.90 -7.68
C ALA A 296 1.78 13.06 -8.86
N VAL A 297 2.00 12.33 -9.97
CA VAL A 297 1.05 12.28 -11.08
C VAL A 297 -0.30 11.72 -10.61
N LEU A 298 -0.30 10.56 -9.94
CA LEU A 298 -1.52 9.93 -9.41
C LEU A 298 -2.26 10.83 -8.42
N ARG A 299 -1.56 11.50 -7.49
CA ARG A 299 -2.18 12.48 -6.58
C ARG A 299 -2.85 13.63 -7.33
N THR A 300 -2.21 14.13 -8.38
CA THR A 300 -2.77 15.22 -9.20
C THR A 300 -4.04 14.76 -9.94
N VAL A 301 -4.04 13.53 -10.48
CA VAL A 301 -5.24 12.91 -11.05
C VAL A 301 -6.37 12.85 -10.01
N GLN A 302 -6.09 12.32 -8.81
CA GLN A 302 -7.07 12.21 -7.73
C GLN A 302 -7.62 13.56 -7.28
N ASP A 303 -6.75 14.58 -7.15
CA ASP A 303 -7.16 15.92 -6.74
C ASP A 303 -8.05 16.59 -7.81
N ARG A 304 -7.71 16.46 -9.10
CA ARG A 304 -8.56 16.98 -10.19
C ARG A 304 -9.88 16.22 -10.31
N THR A 305 -9.87 14.89 -10.15
CA THR A 305 -11.09 14.06 -10.05
C THR A 305 -11.98 14.52 -8.89
N ARG A 306 -11.40 14.84 -7.73
CA ARG A 306 -12.15 15.33 -6.57
C ARG A 306 -12.84 16.67 -6.86
N VAL A 307 -12.18 17.57 -7.58
CA VAL A 307 -12.81 18.83 -7.99
C VAL A 307 -13.97 18.58 -8.95
N ARG A 308 -13.82 17.65 -9.90
CA ARG A 308 -14.86 17.27 -10.86
C ARG A 308 -16.12 16.69 -10.22
N ARG A 309 -16.04 16.07 -9.04
CA ARG A 309 -17.24 15.65 -8.27
C ARG A 309 -18.17 16.81 -7.90
N TRP A 310 -17.63 18.02 -7.76
CA TRP A 310 -18.39 19.24 -7.48
C TRP A 310 -18.65 20.09 -8.73
N HIS A 311 -17.91 19.80 -9.80
CA HIS A 311 -17.88 20.53 -11.07
C HIS A 311 -17.89 19.52 -12.23
N PRO A 312 -19.03 18.81 -12.45
CA PRO A 312 -19.12 17.72 -13.42
C PRO A 312 -18.85 18.15 -14.87
N GLU A 313 -18.99 19.44 -15.16
CA GLU A 313 -18.66 20.07 -16.45
C GLU A 313 -17.16 20.06 -16.78
N ARG A 314 -16.29 19.85 -15.79
CA ARG A 314 -14.84 19.83 -16.03
C ARG A 314 -14.43 18.55 -16.80
N PRO A 315 -13.47 18.65 -17.73
CA PRO A 315 -12.92 17.48 -18.41
C PRO A 315 -12.32 16.46 -17.44
N ARG A 316 -12.28 15.21 -17.87
CA ARG A 316 -11.66 14.12 -17.09
C ARG A 316 -10.12 14.31 -17.07
N PRO A 317 -9.46 14.19 -15.90
CA PRO A 317 -8.01 14.25 -15.83
C PRO A 317 -7.37 13.17 -16.72
N THR A 318 -6.43 13.57 -17.57
CA THR A 318 -5.89 12.75 -18.65
C THR A 318 -4.38 12.64 -18.54
N VAL A 319 -3.84 11.42 -18.62
CA VAL A 319 -2.41 11.14 -18.75
C VAL A 319 -2.12 10.73 -20.18
N VAL A 320 -1.12 11.34 -20.80
CA VAL A 320 -0.69 11.02 -22.17
C VAL A 320 0.61 10.24 -22.09
N VAL A 321 0.67 9.12 -22.79
CA VAL A 321 1.83 8.21 -22.79
C VAL A 321 2.24 7.94 -24.22
N ASP A 322 3.50 8.21 -24.53
CA ASP A 322 4.07 7.81 -25.81
C ASP A 322 4.27 6.30 -25.88
N VAL A 323 4.21 5.74 -27.09
CA VAL A 323 4.39 4.31 -27.30
C VAL A 323 5.86 3.96 -27.47
N ASP A 324 6.50 4.60 -28.44
CA ASP A 324 7.84 4.27 -28.91
C ASP A 324 8.89 4.56 -27.83
N GLN A 325 9.65 3.53 -27.42
CA GLN A 325 10.68 3.65 -26.37
C GLN A 325 10.17 4.31 -25.07
N CYS A 326 8.87 4.22 -24.83
CA CYS A 326 8.23 4.81 -23.67
C CYS A 326 7.30 3.81 -22.99
N SER A 327 6.27 3.29 -23.67
CA SER A 327 5.44 2.19 -23.13
C SER A 327 5.74 0.83 -23.75
N LEU A 328 6.33 0.80 -24.95
CA LEU A 328 6.86 -0.40 -25.61
C LEU A 328 8.38 -0.32 -25.76
N VAL A 329 9.04 -1.47 -25.64
CA VAL A 329 10.48 -1.67 -25.80
C VAL A 329 10.71 -2.51 -27.05
N PRO A 330 11.24 -1.91 -28.13
CA PRO A 330 11.43 -2.61 -29.40
C PRO A 330 12.77 -3.38 -29.39
N VAL A 331 12.95 -4.31 -28.44
CA VAL A 331 14.21 -5.07 -28.29
C VAL A 331 14.52 -5.84 -29.57
N GLU A 332 13.62 -6.71 -30.03
CA GLU A 332 13.93 -7.56 -31.18
C GLU A 332 14.11 -6.77 -32.49
N PRO A 333 13.28 -5.77 -32.82
CA PRO A 333 13.54 -4.88 -33.95
C PRO A 333 14.89 -4.17 -33.85
N THR A 334 15.29 -3.73 -32.65
CA THR A 334 16.61 -3.09 -32.43
C THR A 334 17.75 -4.09 -32.62
N ARG A 335 17.61 -5.32 -32.12
CA ARG A 335 18.59 -6.40 -32.25
C ARG A 335 18.85 -6.72 -33.72
N GLU A 336 17.78 -6.94 -34.48
CA GLU A 336 17.83 -7.22 -35.91
C GLU A 336 18.46 -6.06 -36.68
N ALA A 337 18.00 -4.83 -36.44
CA ALA A 337 18.51 -3.65 -37.11
C ALA A 337 20.00 -3.43 -36.84
N THR A 338 20.43 -3.60 -35.58
CA THR A 338 21.84 -3.48 -35.17
C THR A 338 22.70 -4.54 -35.86
N THR A 339 22.22 -5.78 -35.94
CA THR A 339 22.93 -6.87 -36.62
C THR A 339 22.99 -6.65 -38.14
N ALA A 340 21.90 -6.16 -38.75
CA ALA A 340 21.82 -5.89 -40.18
C ALA A 340 22.85 -4.85 -40.64
N ILE A 341 23.18 -3.89 -39.78
CA ILE A 341 24.17 -2.85 -40.08
C ILE A 341 25.61 -3.24 -39.67
N SER A 342 25.90 -4.48 -39.30
CA SER A 342 27.25 -4.87 -38.83
C SER A 342 28.26 -5.15 -39.94
N GLY A 343 27.83 -5.21 -41.21
CA GLY A 343 28.64 -5.68 -42.34
C GLY A 343 29.81 -4.77 -42.77
N PRO A 344 30.69 -5.26 -43.67
CA PRO A 344 31.85 -4.53 -44.18
C PRO A 344 31.50 -3.18 -44.83
N ARG A 345 32.26 -2.13 -44.50
CA ARG A 345 32.10 -0.78 -45.07
C ARG A 345 33.38 0.06 -45.04
N SER A 346 33.32 1.25 -45.64
CA SER A 346 34.40 2.25 -45.51
C SER A 346 34.66 2.56 -44.03
N GLY A 347 35.92 2.53 -43.61
CA GLY A 347 36.34 2.66 -42.21
C GLY A 347 36.22 1.40 -41.35
N ALA A 348 35.54 0.34 -41.82
CA ALA A 348 35.42 -0.95 -41.15
C ALA A 348 35.35 -2.11 -42.17
N PRO A 349 36.44 -2.45 -42.88
CA PRO A 349 36.42 -3.38 -44.01
C PRO A 349 36.15 -4.85 -43.62
N ARG A 350 36.21 -5.18 -42.32
CA ARG A 350 35.84 -6.50 -41.78
C ARG A 350 34.45 -6.48 -41.10
N GLY A 351 33.71 -5.38 -41.21
CA GLY A 351 32.52 -5.12 -40.41
C GLY A 351 32.83 -4.62 -39.01
N ILE A 352 31.78 -4.44 -38.21
CA ILE A 352 31.83 -3.95 -36.82
C ILE A 352 31.34 -5.10 -35.93
N PRO A 353 32.24 -5.93 -35.36
CA PRO A 353 31.88 -7.13 -34.60
C PRO A 353 30.95 -6.86 -33.42
N GLU A 354 31.05 -5.69 -32.79
CA GLU A 354 30.21 -5.29 -31.67
C GLU A 354 28.74 -5.15 -32.08
N LEU A 355 28.48 -4.68 -33.30
CA LEU A 355 27.13 -4.60 -33.85
C LEU A 355 26.60 -5.97 -34.32
N ALA A 356 27.50 -6.92 -34.61
CA ALA A 356 27.13 -8.30 -34.96
C ALA A 356 26.72 -9.13 -33.74
N ALA A 357 27.07 -8.69 -32.52
CA ALA A 357 26.70 -9.31 -31.25
C ALA A 357 26.05 -8.27 -30.32
N PRO A 358 24.86 -7.74 -30.66
CA PRO A 358 24.25 -6.60 -29.97
C PRO A 358 24.02 -6.83 -28.47
N ASP A 359 23.82 -8.08 -28.02
CA ASP A 359 23.68 -8.42 -26.60
C ASP A 359 24.93 -8.13 -25.76
N THR A 360 26.09 -7.96 -26.39
CA THR A 360 27.34 -7.61 -25.72
C THR A 360 27.53 -6.10 -25.55
N LEU A 361 26.66 -5.29 -26.19
CA LEU A 361 26.73 -3.84 -26.10
C LEU A 361 26.27 -3.38 -24.71
N PRO A 362 26.99 -2.42 -24.09
CA PRO A 362 26.57 -1.84 -22.81
C PRO A 362 25.27 -1.01 -22.94
N THR A 363 24.95 -0.56 -24.14
CA THR A 363 23.78 0.27 -24.45
C THR A 363 23.37 0.07 -25.90
N TRP A 364 22.07 0.07 -26.17
CA TRP A 364 21.47 -0.20 -27.48
C TRP A 364 21.17 1.11 -28.23
N PRO A 365 21.34 1.14 -29.56
CA PRO A 365 21.09 2.34 -30.36
C PRO A 365 19.59 2.66 -30.50
N THR A 366 19.28 3.90 -30.86
CA THR A 366 17.93 4.33 -31.26
C THR A 366 17.96 5.11 -32.57
N THR A 367 16.81 5.39 -33.17
CA THR A 367 16.73 6.02 -34.52
C THR A 367 16.99 7.53 -34.50
N VAL A 368 16.93 8.16 -33.33
CA VAL A 368 17.03 9.61 -33.15
C VAL A 368 18.50 10.06 -33.12
N SER A 369 18.80 11.20 -33.73
CA SER A 369 20.17 11.70 -33.86
C SER A 369 20.84 11.98 -32.50
N SER A 370 20.13 12.59 -31.55
CA SER A 370 20.67 12.97 -30.23
C SER A 370 21.05 11.77 -29.36
N THR A 371 20.26 10.69 -29.43
CA THR A 371 20.50 9.44 -28.71
C THR A 371 21.54 8.57 -29.42
N TRP A 372 21.62 8.61 -30.77
CA TRP A 372 22.62 7.89 -31.54
C TRP A 372 24.05 8.36 -31.21
N ASP A 373 24.26 9.67 -31.06
CA ASP A 373 25.55 10.20 -30.63
C ASP A 373 25.96 9.67 -29.25
N SER A 374 25.00 9.64 -28.32
CA SER A 374 25.20 9.11 -26.97
C SER A 374 25.51 7.61 -26.97
N PHE A 375 24.89 6.84 -27.88
CA PHE A 375 25.22 5.43 -28.10
C PHE A 375 26.68 5.25 -28.55
N LEU A 376 27.13 6.04 -29.52
CA LEU A 376 28.49 5.94 -30.05
C LEU A 376 29.55 6.30 -29.02
N ASP A 377 29.26 7.31 -28.18
CA ASP A 377 30.15 7.72 -27.10
C ASP A 377 30.16 6.68 -25.97
N GLY A 378 28.99 6.17 -25.56
CA GLY A 378 28.87 5.16 -24.50
C GLY A 378 29.42 3.78 -24.86
N THR A 379 29.54 3.47 -26.15
CA THR A 379 30.15 2.23 -26.65
C THR A 379 31.58 2.41 -27.12
N GLU A 380 32.11 3.64 -27.11
CA GLU A 380 33.44 4.00 -27.64
C GLU A 380 33.66 3.59 -29.11
N LEU A 381 32.59 3.34 -29.87
CA LEU A 381 32.66 2.88 -31.25
C LEU A 381 33.25 3.95 -32.17
N ARG A 382 32.91 5.22 -31.93
CA ARG A 382 33.44 6.36 -32.67
C ARG A 382 34.97 6.47 -32.57
N GLY A 383 35.55 6.15 -31.41
CA GLY A 383 37.00 6.12 -31.20
C GLY A 383 37.66 4.92 -31.88
N ARG A 384 37.00 3.76 -31.91
CA ARG A 384 37.52 2.52 -32.52
C ARG A 384 37.44 2.52 -34.05
N TYR A 385 36.42 3.17 -34.62
CA TYR A 385 36.21 3.27 -36.06
C TYR A 385 36.01 4.74 -36.49
N PRO A 386 37.09 5.54 -36.50
CA PRO A 386 37.01 6.99 -36.75
C PRO A 386 36.64 7.34 -38.20
N ASP A 387 36.92 6.44 -39.16
CA ASP A 387 36.69 6.65 -40.59
C ASP A 387 35.32 6.15 -41.09
N VAL A 388 34.47 5.64 -40.18
CA VAL A 388 33.10 5.22 -40.51
C VAL A 388 32.18 6.42 -40.58
N ASP A 389 31.37 6.52 -41.65
CA ASP A 389 30.27 7.49 -41.73
C ASP A 389 29.10 7.04 -40.84
N TRP A 390 29.13 7.54 -39.60
CA TRP A 390 28.16 7.19 -38.56
C TRP A 390 26.77 7.75 -38.81
N GLU A 391 26.63 8.81 -39.62
CA GLU A 391 25.34 9.42 -39.93
C GLU A 391 24.64 8.63 -41.05
N ALA A 392 25.38 8.25 -42.10
CA ALA A 392 24.88 7.31 -43.10
C ALA A 392 24.45 5.99 -42.44
N LEU A 393 25.23 5.50 -41.48
CA LEU A 393 24.93 4.27 -40.75
C LEU A 393 23.66 4.38 -39.89
N ARG A 394 23.41 5.55 -39.28
CA ARG A 394 22.18 5.81 -38.52
C ARG A 394 20.94 5.75 -39.43
N VAL A 395 21.05 6.29 -40.65
CA VAL A 395 19.97 6.22 -41.64
C VAL A 395 19.73 4.77 -42.08
N GLU A 396 20.79 3.99 -42.34
CA GLU A 396 20.69 2.55 -42.62
C GLU A 396 20.01 1.79 -41.47
N PHE A 397 20.38 2.11 -40.23
CA PHE A 397 19.78 1.55 -39.02
C PHE A 397 18.28 1.85 -38.95
N GLY A 398 17.88 3.11 -39.15
CA GLY A 398 16.47 3.52 -39.13
C GLY A 398 15.62 2.73 -40.12
N HIS A 399 16.10 2.59 -41.36
CA HIS A 399 15.41 1.78 -42.37
C HIS A 399 15.36 0.28 -42.03
N ALA A 400 16.41 -0.27 -41.41
CA ALA A 400 16.41 -1.66 -40.96
C ALA A 400 15.44 -1.87 -39.78
N PHE A 401 15.41 -0.92 -38.85
CA PHE A 401 14.52 -0.91 -37.69
C PHE A 401 13.05 -0.86 -38.10
N ASP A 402 12.67 0.06 -39.00
CA ASP A 402 11.27 0.15 -39.46
C ASP A 402 10.80 -1.14 -40.13
N ARG A 403 11.63 -1.76 -40.97
CA ARG A 403 11.33 -3.05 -41.61
C ARG A 403 11.20 -4.21 -40.62
N ALA A 404 12.02 -4.23 -39.58
CA ALA A 404 11.95 -5.25 -38.54
C ALA A 404 10.69 -5.06 -37.69
N ARG A 405 10.35 -3.81 -37.37
CA ARG A 405 9.20 -3.43 -36.55
C ARG A 405 7.85 -3.64 -37.25
N ASP A 406 7.80 -3.65 -38.59
CA ASP A 406 6.59 -4.00 -39.35
C ASP A 406 6.24 -5.51 -39.29
N ARG A 407 7.10 -6.35 -38.69
CA ARG A 407 6.82 -7.78 -38.50
C ARG A 407 5.92 -8.00 -37.28
N PRO A 408 5.05 -9.03 -37.28
CA PRO A 408 4.13 -9.33 -36.19
C PRO A 408 4.82 -9.93 -34.93
N GLU A 409 6.11 -9.69 -34.74
CA GLU A 409 6.84 -10.19 -33.58
C GLU A 409 6.45 -9.44 -32.30
N PRO A 410 6.45 -10.11 -31.13
CA PRO A 410 5.99 -9.49 -29.90
C PRO A 410 6.98 -8.45 -29.38
N GLU A 411 6.59 -7.17 -29.41
CA GLU A 411 7.25 -6.13 -28.62
C GLU A 411 7.02 -6.34 -27.12
N SER A 412 7.99 -5.94 -26.30
CA SER A 412 7.87 -6.02 -24.83
C SER A 412 7.30 -4.74 -24.26
N VAL A 413 6.34 -4.82 -23.34
CA VAL A 413 5.83 -3.64 -22.62
C VAL A 413 6.78 -3.23 -21.50
N VAL A 414 7.02 -1.92 -21.34
CA VAL A 414 7.83 -1.39 -20.24
C VAL A 414 7.24 -1.83 -18.89
N PRO A 415 8.07 -2.30 -17.93
CA PRO A 415 7.57 -2.78 -16.65
C PRO A 415 6.68 -1.74 -15.94
N GLY A 416 5.55 -2.20 -15.40
CA GLY A 416 4.62 -1.38 -14.63
C GLY A 416 3.58 -0.60 -15.44
N VAL A 417 3.63 -0.56 -16.78
CA VAL A 417 2.66 0.20 -17.60
C VAL A 417 1.23 -0.19 -17.25
N ALA A 418 0.93 -1.48 -17.24
CA ALA A 418 -0.41 -1.96 -16.94
C ALA A 418 -0.89 -1.48 -15.57
N ARG A 419 -0.06 -1.68 -14.53
CA ARG A 419 -0.41 -1.25 -13.18
C ARG A 419 -0.61 0.26 -13.07
N PHE A 420 0.23 1.06 -13.72
CA PHE A 420 0.11 2.51 -13.72
C PHE A 420 -1.16 2.98 -14.42
N VAL A 421 -1.56 2.34 -15.54
CA VAL A 421 -2.84 2.61 -16.19
C VAL A 421 -4.01 2.33 -15.24
N TRP A 422 -3.99 1.18 -14.55
CA TRP A 422 -4.99 0.84 -13.54
C TRP A 422 -5.03 1.87 -12.40
N ASP A 423 -3.87 2.28 -11.88
CA ASP A 423 -3.76 3.30 -10.85
C ASP A 423 -4.37 4.66 -11.29
N VAL A 424 -4.18 5.05 -12.56
CA VAL A 424 -4.80 6.28 -13.13
C VAL A 424 -6.31 6.14 -13.25
N LEU A 425 -6.80 4.98 -13.71
CA LEU A 425 -8.24 4.71 -13.87
C LEU A 425 -8.96 4.65 -12.52
N ASP A 426 -8.35 4.01 -11.52
CA ASP A 426 -8.82 3.93 -10.14
C ASP A 426 -8.85 5.32 -9.48
N ALA A 427 -7.88 6.20 -9.82
CA ALA A 427 -7.89 7.60 -9.44
C ALA A 427 -8.96 8.46 -10.16
N GLY A 428 -9.76 7.86 -11.06
CA GLY A 428 -10.80 8.50 -11.85
C GLY A 428 -10.30 9.22 -13.11
N GLY A 429 -9.00 9.14 -13.41
CA GLY A 429 -8.40 9.67 -14.63
C GLY A 429 -8.59 8.73 -15.82
N ARG A 430 -8.01 9.09 -16.96
CA ARG A 430 -7.88 8.23 -18.14
C ARG A 430 -6.46 8.30 -18.70
N VAL A 431 -6.06 7.28 -19.45
CA VAL A 431 -4.77 7.23 -20.16
C VAL A 431 -5.04 7.24 -21.67
N LEU A 432 -4.28 8.05 -22.41
CA LEU A 432 -4.26 8.08 -23.87
C LEU A 432 -2.85 7.69 -24.34
N PHE A 433 -2.76 6.68 -25.20
CA PHE A 433 -1.51 6.26 -25.82
C PHE A 433 -1.36 6.91 -27.18
N CYS A 434 -0.21 7.51 -27.48
CA CYS A 434 0.09 8.04 -28.81
C CYS A 434 0.94 7.02 -29.57
N ALA A 435 0.40 6.45 -30.64
CA ALA A 435 1.09 5.47 -31.48
C ALA A 435 1.16 5.97 -32.93
N PRO A 436 2.21 5.62 -33.70
CA PRO A 436 2.19 5.80 -35.16
C PRO A 436 0.97 5.11 -35.78
N GLU A 437 0.34 5.73 -36.78
CA GLU A 437 -0.89 5.26 -37.41
C GLU A 437 -0.77 3.82 -37.92
N ARG A 438 0.36 3.48 -38.57
CA ARG A 438 0.62 2.12 -39.08
C ARG A 438 0.65 1.02 -38.00
N LEU A 439 0.77 1.36 -36.72
CA LEU A 439 0.93 0.40 -35.61
C LEU A 439 -0.23 0.38 -34.63
N GLY A 440 -1.28 1.19 -34.82
CA GLY A 440 -2.37 1.32 -33.86
C GLY A 440 -2.96 -0.02 -33.39
N GLU A 441 -3.33 -0.91 -34.34
CA GLU A 441 -3.90 -2.23 -34.03
C GLU A 441 -2.91 -3.17 -33.32
N HIS A 442 -1.63 -3.12 -33.70
CA HIS A 442 -0.58 -3.91 -33.06
C HIS A 442 -0.38 -3.48 -31.60
N VAL A 443 -0.31 -2.16 -31.37
CA VAL A 443 -0.15 -1.59 -30.02
C VAL A 443 -1.34 -1.96 -29.13
N GLU A 444 -2.58 -1.86 -29.63
CA GLU A 444 -3.76 -2.30 -28.89
C GLU A 444 -3.68 -3.77 -28.49
N THR A 445 -3.21 -4.63 -29.40
CA THR A 445 -3.04 -6.07 -29.15
C THR A 445 -1.99 -6.33 -28.08
N VAL A 446 -0.80 -5.74 -28.20
CA VAL A 446 0.32 -5.91 -27.26
C VAL A 446 -0.05 -5.40 -25.86
N LEU A 447 -0.72 -4.25 -25.77
CA LEU A 447 -1.22 -3.70 -24.50
C LEU A 447 -2.29 -4.60 -23.87
N ALA A 448 -3.21 -5.14 -24.67
CA ALA A 448 -4.24 -6.07 -24.20
C ALA A 448 -3.64 -7.36 -23.63
N GLU A 449 -2.69 -7.98 -24.35
CA GLU A 449 -1.99 -9.18 -23.88
C GLU A 449 -1.18 -8.93 -22.61
N SER A 450 -0.72 -7.70 -22.43
CA SER A 450 0.06 -7.25 -21.27
C SER A 450 -0.79 -6.72 -20.11
N GLY A 451 -2.11 -6.87 -20.17
CA GLY A 451 -3.02 -6.58 -19.05
C GLY A 451 -3.63 -5.18 -19.06
N VAL A 452 -3.61 -4.48 -20.20
CA VAL A 452 -4.37 -3.24 -20.46
C VAL A 452 -5.38 -3.50 -21.59
N PRO A 453 -6.43 -4.30 -21.34
CA PRO A 453 -7.49 -4.47 -22.32
C PRO A 453 -8.16 -3.13 -22.59
N ASP A 454 -8.58 -2.90 -23.84
CA ASP A 454 -9.30 -1.70 -24.27
C ASP A 454 -8.52 -0.38 -24.11
N ALA A 455 -7.19 -0.42 -24.27
CA ALA A 455 -6.35 0.78 -24.28
C ALA A 455 -6.89 1.84 -25.27
N SER A 456 -6.89 3.11 -24.85
CA SER A 456 -7.27 4.22 -25.73
C SER A 456 -6.04 4.68 -26.52
N VAL A 457 -5.88 4.16 -27.73
CA VAL A 457 -4.77 4.50 -28.63
C VAL A 457 -5.20 5.59 -29.61
N LEU A 458 -4.39 6.63 -29.73
CA LEU A 458 -4.54 7.70 -30.71
C LEU A 458 -3.49 7.51 -31.81
N SER A 459 -3.96 7.35 -33.04
CA SER A 459 -3.12 7.23 -34.23
C SER A 459 -2.52 8.58 -34.61
N VAL A 460 -1.20 8.71 -34.46
CA VAL A 460 -0.40 9.85 -34.92
C VAL A 460 -0.13 9.66 -36.42
N PRO A 461 -0.56 10.59 -37.29
CA PRO A 461 -0.40 10.45 -38.74
C PRO A 461 1.06 10.27 -39.15
N ASP A 462 1.36 9.37 -40.07
CA ASP A 462 2.71 9.11 -40.59
C ASP A 462 3.06 10.10 -41.74
N ASP A 463 3.31 11.38 -41.40
CA ASP A 463 3.74 12.41 -42.35
C ASP A 463 5.10 13.06 -41.99
N ASP A 464 5.67 13.84 -42.92
CA ASP A 464 7.02 14.44 -42.82
C ASP A 464 7.14 15.53 -41.74
N ARG A 465 6.05 15.95 -41.10
CA ARG A 465 6.08 17.00 -40.07
C ARG A 465 6.71 16.48 -38.77
N PRO A 466 7.27 17.37 -37.92
CA PRO A 466 7.77 16.98 -36.61
C PRO A 466 6.70 16.24 -35.78
N ALA A 467 7.08 15.10 -35.18
CA ALA A 467 6.16 14.29 -34.36
C ALA A 467 5.51 15.11 -33.23
N ALA A 468 6.25 16.05 -32.64
CA ALA A 468 5.78 16.96 -31.61
C ALA A 468 4.55 17.80 -32.06
N GLU A 469 4.58 18.33 -33.30
CA GLU A 469 3.47 19.11 -33.86
C GLU A 469 2.24 18.24 -34.09
N ARG A 470 2.44 17.05 -34.66
CA ARG A 470 1.37 16.06 -34.90
C ARG A 470 0.69 15.61 -33.60
N LYS A 471 1.46 15.31 -32.55
CA LYS A 471 0.92 14.92 -31.23
C LYS A 471 0.07 16.04 -30.61
N VAL A 472 0.51 17.30 -30.71
CA VAL A 472 -0.26 18.45 -30.20
C VAL A 472 -1.57 18.66 -30.98
N GLU A 473 -1.52 18.58 -32.31
CA GLU A 473 -2.69 18.69 -33.18
C GLU A 473 -3.72 17.59 -32.87
N LEU A 474 -3.27 16.34 -32.79
CA LEU A 474 -4.09 15.17 -32.49
C LEU A 474 -4.83 15.31 -31.15
N LEU A 475 -4.11 15.74 -30.10
CA LEU A 475 -4.71 15.93 -28.77
C LEU A 475 -5.71 17.08 -28.74
N ARG A 476 -5.45 18.20 -29.44
CA ARG A 476 -6.41 19.30 -29.55
C ARG A 476 -7.69 18.88 -30.27
N GLY A 477 -7.59 17.93 -31.21
CA GLY A 477 -8.72 17.32 -31.90
C GLY A 477 -9.67 16.49 -31.01
N GLN A 478 -9.23 16.07 -29.82
CA GLN A 478 -10.05 15.29 -28.88
C GLN A 478 -11.04 16.14 -28.06
N GLY A 479 -11.11 17.45 -28.32
CA GLY A 479 -11.91 18.40 -27.56
C GLY A 479 -11.23 18.84 -26.26
N PRO A 480 -11.97 19.42 -25.30
CA PRO A 480 -11.40 19.90 -24.04
C PRO A 480 -10.75 18.77 -23.23
N LEU A 481 -9.43 18.86 -23.05
CA LEU A 481 -8.63 17.93 -22.25
C LEU A 481 -8.11 18.59 -20.97
N ASP A 482 -8.13 17.84 -19.86
CA ASP A 482 -7.44 18.20 -18.63
C ASP A 482 -6.16 17.35 -18.50
N VAL A 483 -5.12 17.71 -19.26
CA VAL A 483 -3.85 16.94 -19.27
C VAL A 483 -3.09 17.16 -17.97
N VAL A 484 -2.84 16.06 -17.25
CA VAL A 484 -2.14 16.04 -15.95
C VAL A 484 -0.66 15.76 -16.13
N ALA A 485 -0.30 14.82 -16.99
CA ALA A 485 1.07 14.41 -17.23
C ALA A 485 1.27 13.89 -18.66
N VAL A 486 2.50 14.02 -19.14
CA VAL A 486 2.97 13.56 -20.44
C VAL A 486 4.24 12.74 -20.22
N PHE A 487 4.22 11.49 -20.69
CA PHE A 487 5.35 10.57 -20.67
C PHE A 487 5.85 10.41 -22.11
N ASP A 488 7.11 10.74 -22.36
CA ASP A 488 7.72 10.68 -23.68
C ASP A 488 9.25 10.63 -23.50
N ASP A 489 9.94 9.89 -24.35
CA ASP A 489 11.40 9.74 -24.31
C ASP A 489 12.11 11.01 -24.84
N LEU A 490 11.51 11.74 -25.79
CA LEU A 490 12.12 12.89 -26.45
C LEU A 490 11.77 14.25 -25.82
N ALA A 491 12.79 15.05 -25.51
CA ALA A 491 12.63 16.39 -24.95
C ALA A 491 11.83 17.34 -25.86
N ALA A 492 11.96 17.20 -27.18
CA ALA A 492 11.23 18.03 -28.15
C ALA A 492 9.71 17.84 -28.05
N ASN A 493 9.24 16.59 -27.95
CA ASN A 493 7.83 16.26 -27.79
C ASN A 493 7.29 16.78 -26.44
N ARG A 494 8.04 16.56 -25.36
CA ARG A 494 7.66 17.04 -24.02
C ARG A 494 7.52 18.55 -23.97
N ARG A 495 8.46 19.31 -24.53
CA ARG A 495 8.39 20.78 -24.58
C ARG A 495 7.17 21.27 -25.35
N ALA A 496 6.91 20.75 -26.54
CA ALA A 496 5.74 21.13 -27.33
C ALA A 496 4.42 20.83 -26.60
N LEU A 497 4.34 19.68 -25.93
CA LEU A 497 3.16 19.29 -25.15
C LEU A 497 3.00 20.12 -23.87
N ALA A 498 4.10 20.51 -23.21
CA ALA A 498 4.08 21.43 -22.07
C ALA A 498 3.58 22.83 -22.46
N GLU A 499 4.00 23.33 -23.63
CA GLU A 499 3.53 24.60 -24.18
C GLU A 499 2.03 24.56 -24.52
N ALA A 500 1.57 23.46 -25.12
CA ALA A 500 0.15 23.28 -25.44
C ALA A 500 -0.71 23.06 -24.18
N TYR A 501 -0.15 22.45 -23.13
CA TYR A 501 -0.83 22.14 -21.88
C TYR A 501 0.02 22.57 -20.66
N PRO A 502 0.04 23.87 -20.29
CA PRO A 502 0.94 24.41 -19.24
C PRO A 502 0.75 23.82 -17.83
N GLY A 503 -0.39 23.17 -17.58
CA GLY A 503 -0.68 22.46 -16.33
C GLY A 503 -0.22 20.99 -16.30
N ALA A 504 0.35 20.48 -17.40
CA ALA A 504 0.81 19.11 -17.51
C ALA A 504 2.24 18.97 -16.99
N ARG A 505 2.50 17.88 -16.25
CA ARG A 505 3.84 17.49 -15.81
C ARG A 505 4.52 16.66 -16.90
N CYS A 506 5.67 17.11 -17.38
CA CYS A 506 6.50 16.31 -18.27
C CYS A 506 7.34 15.29 -17.48
N VAL A 507 7.37 14.06 -18.00
CA VAL A 507 8.15 12.94 -17.46
C VAL A 507 8.95 12.34 -18.60
N ALA A 508 10.26 12.31 -18.45
CA ALA A 508 11.17 11.65 -19.38
C ALA A 508 11.20 10.15 -19.07
N VAL A 509 11.02 9.33 -20.10
CA VAL A 509 11.16 7.87 -20.00
C VAL A 509 12.51 7.47 -20.59
N GLU A 510 13.36 6.86 -19.77
CA GLU A 510 14.70 6.42 -20.15
C GLU A 510 14.84 4.94 -19.82
N ILE A 511 14.59 4.06 -20.80
CA ILE A 511 14.60 2.61 -20.60
C ILE A 511 16.03 2.12 -20.34
N ASP A 512 16.21 1.37 -19.24
CA ASP A 512 17.49 0.76 -18.88
C ASP A 512 18.03 -0.07 -20.08
N GLY A 513 19.26 0.23 -20.51
CA GLY A 513 19.92 -0.47 -21.60
C GLY A 513 19.81 0.19 -22.98
N PHE A 514 18.98 1.22 -23.16
CA PHE A 514 18.91 2.01 -24.39
C PHE A 514 19.62 3.36 -24.27
N ALA A 515 20.09 3.88 -25.40
CA ALA A 515 20.74 5.19 -25.44
C ALA A 515 19.74 6.32 -25.21
N THR A 516 20.15 7.33 -24.45
CA THR A 516 19.31 8.46 -24.01
C THR A 516 19.89 9.79 -24.49
N GLU A 517 19.10 10.88 -24.44
CA GLU A 517 19.54 12.21 -24.92
C GLU A 517 20.59 12.90 -24.01
N ARG A 518 21.00 12.22 -22.92
CA ARG A 518 21.92 12.76 -21.91
C ARG A 518 22.78 11.66 -21.30
N PRO A 519 23.96 11.99 -20.78
CA PRO A 519 24.70 11.07 -19.93
C PRO A 519 23.91 10.66 -18.67
N PRO A 520 24.10 9.42 -18.16
CA PRO A 520 23.50 8.99 -16.91
C PRO A 520 23.87 9.92 -15.74
N GLY A 521 22.87 10.45 -15.03
CA GLY A 521 23.06 11.31 -13.85
C GLY A 521 23.05 12.81 -14.13
N GLU A 522 23.09 13.24 -15.39
CA GLU A 522 22.88 14.65 -15.77
C GLU A 522 21.39 15.02 -15.76
N PRO A 523 21.00 16.29 -15.56
CA PRO A 523 19.60 16.69 -15.70
C PRO A 523 19.14 16.57 -17.16
N THR A 524 17.85 16.33 -17.37
CA THR A 524 17.24 16.35 -18.71
C THR A 524 17.29 17.77 -19.32
N PRO A 525 17.38 17.90 -20.65
CA PRO A 525 17.45 19.22 -21.31
C PRO A 525 16.26 20.13 -21.04
N ASP A 526 15.11 19.57 -20.64
CA ASP A 526 13.87 20.28 -20.31
C ASP A 526 13.58 20.29 -18.80
N GLY A 527 14.46 19.73 -17.97
CA GLY A 527 14.28 19.65 -16.52
C GLY A 527 13.16 18.69 -16.06
N ALA A 528 12.65 17.85 -16.97
CA ALA A 528 11.68 16.82 -16.65
C ALA A 528 12.26 15.78 -15.68
N GLY A 529 11.41 15.28 -14.77
CA GLY A 529 11.77 14.14 -13.93
C GLY A 529 11.88 12.87 -14.78
N VAL A 530 12.78 11.97 -14.40
CA VAL A 530 13.11 10.77 -15.18
C VAL A 530 12.55 9.53 -14.50
N ILE A 531 12.02 8.61 -15.31
CA ILE A 531 11.69 7.23 -14.92
C ILE A 531 12.34 6.25 -15.89
N SER A 532 12.66 5.05 -15.44
CA SER A 532 13.07 3.93 -16.31
C SER A 532 12.03 2.82 -16.39
N SER A 533 11.02 2.86 -15.52
CA SER A 533 9.82 2.03 -15.60
C SER A 533 8.60 2.78 -15.05
N PHE A 534 7.40 2.24 -15.28
CA PHE A 534 6.16 2.76 -14.72
C PHE A 534 5.85 2.18 -13.33
N GLU A 535 6.80 1.47 -12.72
CA GLU A 535 6.61 0.85 -11.42
C GLU A 535 6.77 1.88 -10.30
N THR A 536 5.85 1.80 -9.34
CA THR A 536 5.96 2.47 -8.04
C THR A 536 6.29 1.43 -6.96
N SER A 537 6.92 1.88 -5.88
CA SER A 537 7.15 1.03 -4.72
C SER A 537 5.87 0.99 -3.86
N PRO A 538 5.27 -0.19 -3.62
CA PRO A 538 4.10 -0.32 -2.75
C PRO A 538 4.44 0.02 -1.29
N ARG A 539 5.73 -0.08 -0.92
CA ARG A 539 6.25 0.25 0.40
C ARG A 539 6.90 1.63 0.36
N ARG A 540 6.63 2.47 1.36
CA ARG A 540 7.46 3.65 1.61
C ARG A 540 8.80 3.17 2.17
N LEU A 541 9.71 2.78 1.29
CA LEU A 541 11.10 2.50 1.64
C LEU A 541 11.79 3.82 2.00
N GLY A 542 11.51 4.33 3.20
CA GLY A 542 12.47 5.19 3.89
C GLY A 542 12.64 6.64 3.46
N ARG A 543 11.68 7.34 2.82
CA ARG A 543 11.64 8.83 2.90
C ARG A 543 11.02 9.29 4.22
N ARG A 544 11.80 9.16 5.31
CA ARG A 544 11.66 9.66 6.71
C ARG A 544 11.74 8.54 7.75
N ASN A 545 12.82 8.54 8.55
CA ASN A 545 12.91 8.18 9.99
C ASN A 545 12.19 6.95 10.59
N THR A 546 11.51 6.10 9.83
CA THR A 546 10.81 4.92 10.37
C THR A 546 11.13 3.72 9.50
N THR A 547 12.03 2.87 9.98
CA THR A 547 12.37 1.55 9.43
C THR A 547 11.43 0.46 9.93
N GLY A 548 10.21 0.81 10.34
CA GLY A 548 9.26 -0.11 10.98
C GLY A 548 7.87 -0.06 10.35
N PRO A 549 6.95 -0.94 10.79
CA PRO A 549 5.60 -1.09 10.24
C PRO A 549 4.86 0.24 10.14
N ALA A 550 4.09 0.45 9.07
CA ALA A 550 3.30 1.66 8.86
C ALA A 550 1.87 1.33 8.42
N LEU A 551 0.94 2.25 8.67
CA LEU A 551 -0.41 2.16 8.10
C LEU A 551 -0.38 2.65 6.66
N SER A 552 -1.23 2.07 5.80
CA SER A 552 -1.33 2.47 4.39
C SER A 552 -1.83 3.91 4.21
N HIS A 553 -2.72 4.35 5.10
CA HIS A 553 -3.55 5.55 4.96
C HIS A 553 -4.47 5.56 3.72
N ALA A 554 -4.65 4.41 3.06
CA ALA A 554 -5.53 4.26 1.91
C ALA A 554 -7.01 4.41 2.31
N HIS A 555 -7.84 4.87 1.38
CA HIS A 555 -9.28 5.02 1.55
C HIS A 555 -10.10 3.90 0.91
N SER A 556 -9.55 3.24 -0.10
CA SER A 556 -10.13 2.05 -0.74
C SER A 556 -9.03 1.02 -1.01
N LEU A 557 -9.42 -0.22 -1.30
CA LEU A 557 -8.46 -1.25 -1.72
C LEU A 557 -7.86 -0.96 -3.11
N GLU A 558 -8.47 -0.07 -3.90
CA GLU A 558 -7.99 0.34 -5.23
C GLU A 558 -6.71 1.18 -5.12
N GLU A 559 -6.62 1.99 -4.07
CA GLU A 559 -5.42 2.76 -3.75
C GLU A 559 -4.24 1.86 -3.32
N LEU A 560 -4.48 0.56 -3.12
CA LEU A 560 -3.45 -0.42 -2.83
C LEU A 560 -3.13 -1.27 -4.06
N GLN A 561 -1.84 -1.49 -4.30
CA GLN A 561 -1.38 -2.47 -5.29
C GLN A 561 -1.49 -3.87 -4.70
N VAL A 562 -2.72 -4.38 -4.56
CA VAL A 562 -3.04 -5.62 -3.85
C VAL A 562 -2.17 -6.80 -4.32
N GLY A 563 -1.92 -6.92 -5.62
CA GLY A 563 -1.07 -7.98 -6.19
C GLY A 563 0.40 -7.93 -5.80
N GLN A 564 0.87 -6.80 -5.25
CA GLN A 564 2.23 -6.61 -4.78
C GLN A 564 2.35 -6.74 -3.25
N LEU A 565 1.23 -6.93 -2.54
CA LEU A 565 1.20 -7.05 -1.08
C LEU A 565 1.43 -8.49 -0.63
N ARG A 566 2.25 -8.65 0.41
CA ARG A 566 2.49 -9.97 1.04
C ARG A 566 1.32 -10.37 1.94
N THR A 567 1.03 -11.67 1.97
CA THR A 567 -0.02 -12.24 2.84
C THR A 567 0.52 -12.73 4.20
N GLY A 568 1.84 -12.81 4.35
CA GLY A 568 2.51 -13.07 5.63
C GLY A 568 2.05 -14.34 6.34
N LYS A 569 1.97 -15.50 5.66
CA LYS A 569 1.40 -16.74 6.21
C LYS A 569 2.07 -17.17 7.52
N ILE A 570 3.39 -17.14 7.57
CA ILE A 570 4.15 -17.43 8.80
C ILE A 570 3.90 -16.36 9.87
N ALA A 571 3.98 -15.07 9.53
CA ALA A 571 3.79 -13.97 10.48
C ALA A 571 2.41 -14.00 11.17
N ARG A 572 1.36 -14.48 10.48
CA ARG A 572 0.02 -14.68 11.05
C ARG A 572 -0.03 -15.67 12.22
N ARG A 573 0.98 -16.55 12.35
CA ARG A 573 1.11 -17.52 13.46
C ARG A 573 1.80 -16.94 14.69
N PHE A 574 2.46 -15.79 14.55
CA PHE A 574 3.08 -15.09 15.68
C PHE A 574 2.02 -14.27 16.41
N THR A 575 1.12 -14.96 17.12
CA THR A 575 -0.04 -14.35 17.76
C THR A 575 0.29 -13.87 19.18
N VAL A 576 -0.33 -12.76 19.58
CA VAL A 576 -0.38 -12.32 20.97
C VAL A 576 -1.73 -12.72 21.57
N HIS A 577 -1.72 -13.26 22.78
CA HIS A 577 -2.94 -13.57 23.53
C HIS A 577 -2.98 -12.70 24.79
N LEU A 578 -4.00 -11.85 24.86
CA LEU A 578 -4.33 -11.06 26.04
C LEU A 578 -5.36 -11.80 26.88
N ASP A 579 -5.08 -11.94 28.16
CA ASP A 579 -6.10 -12.39 29.11
C ASP A 579 -7.16 -11.29 29.35
N HIS A 580 -8.15 -11.61 30.19
CA HIS A 580 -9.23 -10.69 30.51
C HIS A 580 -8.74 -9.37 31.14
N ASP A 581 -7.81 -9.43 32.09
CA ASP A 581 -7.34 -8.27 32.84
C ASP A 581 -6.43 -7.38 31.98
N GLU A 582 -5.54 -7.99 31.20
CA GLU A 582 -4.75 -7.32 30.17
C GLU A 582 -5.65 -6.59 29.17
N SER A 583 -6.74 -7.25 28.74
CA SER A 583 -7.72 -6.67 27.81
C SER A 583 -8.47 -5.49 28.43
N LEU A 584 -8.89 -5.58 29.69
CA LEU A 584 -9.58 -4.47 30.37
C LEU A 584 -8.65 -3.29 30.62
N SER A 585 -7.42 -3.53 31.10
CA SER A 585 -6.41 -2.49 31.31
C SER A 585 -6.13 -1.70 30.01
N PHE A 586 -6.10 -2.41 28.89
CA PHE A 586 -5.97 -1.82 27.56
C PHE A 586 -7.11 -0.84 27.26
N VAL A 587 -8.36 -1.23 27.54
CA VAL A 587 -9.56 -0.39 27.32
C VAL A 587 -9.58 0.81 28.28
N GLU A 588 -9.31 0.59 29.57
CA GLU A 588 -9.28 1.64 30.59
C GLU A 588 -8.30 2.75 30.25
N GLN A 589 -7.11 2.40 29.77
CA GLN A 589 -6.10 3.37 29.38
C GLN A 589 -6.53 4.23 28.18
N ILE A 590 -7.23 3.62 27.21
CA ILE A 590 -7.82 4.35 26.07
C ILE A 590 -8.90 5.33 26.55
N LEU A 591 -9.77 4.89 27.47
CA LEU A 591 -10.82 5.73 28.05
C LEU A 591 -10.24 6.90 28.84
N ALA A 592 -9.21 6.66 29.67
CA ALA A 592 -8.55 7.70 30.46
C ALA A 592 -7.84 8.76 29.60
N ASP A 593 -7.24 8.38 28.47
CA ASP A 593 -6.72 9.34 27.49
C ASP A 593 -7.84 10.16 26.82
N THR A 594 -8.94 9.49 26.49
CA THR A 594 -10.10 10.07 25.82
C THR A 594 -10.80 11.11 26.69
N ASP A 595 -11.07 10.79 27.96
CA ASP A 595 -11.74 11.71 28.88
C ASP A 595 -10.90 12.98 29.09
N ARG A 596 -9.57 12.84 29.24
CA ARG A 596 -8.64 14.00 29.27
C ARG A 596 -8.67 14.82 27.98
N ALA A 597 -8.86 14.20 26.82
CA ALA A 597 -8.96 14.91 25.53
C ALA A 597 -10.28 15.68 25.40
N ALA A 598 -11.38 15.11 25.90
CA ALA A 598 -12.68 15.75 25.96
C ALA A 598 -12.63 17.01 26.85
N GLU A 599 -12.05 16.91 28.05
CA GLU A 599 -11.87 18.04 28.98
C GLU A 599 -11.08 19.20 28.35
N ARG A 600 -9.96 18.90 27.68
CA ARG A 600 -9.18 19.92 26.96
C ARG A 600 -9.99 20.58 25.86
N THR A 601 -10.80 19.81 25.16
CA THR A 601 -11.64 20.31 24.06
C THR A 601 -12.73 21.23 24.58
N ALA A 602 -13.44 20.82 25.62
CA ALA A 602 -14.45 21.63 26.29
C ALA A 602 -13.87 22.90 26.92
N GLY A 603 -12.72 22.80 27.59
CA GLY A 603 -12.05 23.96 28.19
C GLY A 603 -11.67 25.03 27.17
N ASN A 604 -11.30 24.64 25.95
CA ASN A 604 -11.06 25.58 24.85
C ASN A 604 -12.37 26.20 24.32
N ALA A 605 -13.43 25.41 24.18
CA ALA A 605 -14.74 25.91 23.74
C ALA A 605 -15.32 26.93 24.73
N ARG A 606 -15.31 26.62 26.04
CA ARG A 606 -15.75 27.54 27.10
C ARG A 606 -14.95 28.84 27.07
N ARG A 607 -13.63 28.80 26.91
CA ARG A 607 -12.80 30.01 26.88
C ARG A 607 -13.11 30.95 25.71
N LEU A 608 -13.52 30.39 24.57
CA LEU A 608 -13.78 31.17 23.35
C LEU A 608 -15.21 31.68 23.25
N HIS A 609 -16.14 31.02 23.92
CA HIS A 609 -17.58 31.25 23.78
C HIS A 609 -18.24 31.34 25.16
N GLN A 610 -17.54 31.87 26.16
CA GLN A 610 -18.17 32.22 27.44
C GLN A 610 -19.04 33.47 27.24
N PRO A 611 -20.18 33.60 27.95
CA PRO A 611 -20.97 34.81 27.89
C PRO A 611 -20.16 36.00 28.44
N ASP A 612 -20.17 37.12 27.72
CA ASP A 612 -19.60 38.39 28.19
C ASP A 612 -20.57 39.01 29.22
N GLY A 613 -20.44 38.61 30.48
CA GLY A 613 -21.22 39.15 31.60
C GLY A 613 -22.54 38.42 31.88
N PRO A 614 -23.27 38.84 32.94
CA PRO A 614 -24.47 38.17 33.44
C PRO A 614 -25.71 38.28 32.53
N ASP A 615 -25.67 39.13 31.49
CA ASP A 615 -26.81 39.43 30.60
C ASP A 615 -26.72 38.79 29.20
N GLY A 616 -25.70 37.97 28.93
CA GLY A 616 -25.57 37.26 27.65
C GLY A 616 -26.58 36.11 27.51
N ASP A 617 -27.20 35.95 26.33
CA ASP A 617 -28.06 34.79 26.04
C ASP A 617 -27.25 33.48 26.13
N ASP A 618 -27.46 32.76 27.22
CA ASP A 618 -26.80 31.49 27.56
C ASP A 618 -27.02 30.42 26.46
N THR A 619 -28.15 30.49 25.74
CA THR A 619 -28.47 29.54 24.67
C THR A 619 -27.55 29.73 23.46
N ASP A 620 -27.38 30.96 22.97
CA ASP A 620 -26.53 31.22 21.80
C ASP A 620 -25.03 31.01 22.10
N SER A 621 -24.62 31.35 23.33
CA SER A 621 -23.30 31.04 23.87
C SER A 621 -23.03 29.52 23.86
N THR A 622 -23.96 28.74 24.40
CA THR A 622 -23.91 27.28 24.43
C THR A 622 -23.90 26.67 23.01
N LEU A 623 -24.76 27.14 22.10
CA LEU A 623 -24.76 26.69 20.71
C LEU A 623 -23.41 26.94 20.03
N ARG A 624 -22.80 28.11 20.22
CA ARG A 624 -21.46 28.40 19.66
C ARG A 624 -20.38 27.48 20.25
N ALA A 625 -20.44 27.20 21.55
CA ALA A 625 -19.53 26.27 22.21
C ALA A 625 -19.71 24.82 21.67
N VAL A 626 -20.94 24.35 21.52
CA VAL A 626 -21.25 23.04 20.93
C VAL A 626 -20.78 22.96 19.47
N HIS A 627 -21.01 24.00 18.67
CA HIS A 627 -20.50 24.09 17.29
C HIS A 627 -18.98 23.97 17.25
N HIS A 628 -18.30 24.68 18.16
CA HIS A 628 -16.86 24.62 18.30
C HIS A 628 -16.37 23.19 18.54
N VAL A 629 -17.02 22.47 19.46
CA VAL A 629 -16.72 21.06 19.77
C VAL A 629 -16.95 20.18 18.53
N LEU A 630 -18.16 20.16 17.96
CA LEU A 630 -18.51 19.31 16.81
C LEU A 630 -17.59 19.49 15.61
N THR A 631 -17.07 20.71 15.41
CA THR A 631 -16.23 21.06 14.26
C THR A 631 -14.73 21.02 14.54
N ARG A 632 -14.28 20.50 15.70
CA ARG A 632 -12.85 20.31 15.98
C ARG A 632 -12.26 19.30 15.00
N LYS A 633 -11.00 19.52 14.61
CA LYS A 633 -10.25 18.67 13.68
C LYS A 633 -10.25 17.18 14.05
N GLN A 634 -10.33 16.85 15.33
CA GLN A 634 -10.37 15.47 15.79
C GLN A 634 -11.71 14.78 15.44
N PHE A 635 -12.84 15.50 15.50
CA PHE A 635 -14.16 14.98 15.15
C PHE A 635 -14.49 15.17 13.67
N LEU A 636 -14.08 16.28 13.08
CA LEU A 636 -14.54 16.74 11.78
C LEU A 636 -13.96 15.91 10.62
N LYS A 637 -14.82 15.49 9.70
CA LYS A 637 -14.45 14.97 8.37
C LYS A 637 -14.86 15.99 7.29
N GLY A 638 -13.91 16.41 6.46
CA GLY A 638 -14.16 17.40 5.41
C GLY A 638 -14.11 18.85 5.90
N SER A 639 -14.69 19.78 5.11
CA SER A 639 -14.63 21.21 5.37
C SER A 639 -15.58 21.64 6.51
N ARG A 640 -15.15 22.62 7.33
CA ARG A 640 -16.01 23.28 8.33
C ARG A 640 -17.20 24.00 7.69
N SER A 641 -17.10 24.39 6.41
CA SER A 641 -18.19 25.07 5.69
C SER A 641 -19.42 24.20 5.44
N HIS A 642 -19.30 22.87 5.56
CA HIS A 642 -20.44 21.96 5.39
C HIS A 642 -21.40 21.95 6.58
N TYR A 643 -20.98 22.42 7.75
CA TYR A 643 -21.82 22.50 8.94
C TYR A 643 -21.57 23.82 9.67
N ARG A 644 -22.41 24.81 9.38
CA ARG A 644 -22.28 26.20 9.83
C ARG A 644 -22.98 26.40 11.19
N PRO A 645 -22.69 27.50 11.90
CA PRO A 645 -23.40 27.82 13.14
C PRO A 645 -24.93 27.85 12.99
N ASP A 646 -25.44 28.32 11.85
CA ASP A 646 -26.89 28.35 11.57
C ASP A 646 -27.48 26.95 11.40
N ASP A 647 -26.70 26.00 10.87
CA ASP A 647 -27.11 24.58 10.81
C ASP A 647 -27.29 24.02 12.22
N LEU A 648 -26.33 24.28 13.12
CA LEU A 648 -26.45 23.85 14.50
C LEU A 648 -27.63 24.54 15.21
N ARG A 649 -27.87 25.83 14.94
CA ARG A 649 -29.02 26.53 15.53
C ARG A 649 -30.33 25.86 15.09
N ARG A 650 -30.49 25.53 13.81
CA ARG A 650 -31.64 24.76 13.31
C ARG A 650 -31.77 23.41 14.01
N ASP A 651 -30.65 22.71 14.19
CA ASP A 651 -30.64 21.31 14.62
C ASP A 651 -30.75 21.13 16.15
N ALA A 652 -30.29 22.11 16.94
CA ALA A 652 -30.11 21.98 18.39
C ALA A 652 -30.71 23.11 19.24
N HIS A 653 -31.22 24.20 18.66
CA HIS A 653 -31.76 25.31 19.46
C HIS A 653 -32.90 24.89 20.40
N VAL A 654 -33.85 24.07 19.90
CA VAL A 654 -34.98 23.59 20.69
C VAL A 654 -34.54 22.78 21.91
N PRO A 655 -33.75 21.69 21.77
CA PRO A 655 -33.31 20.91 22.93
C PRO A 655 -32.38 21.70 23.87
N VAL A 656 -31.50 22.56 23.34
CA VAL A 656 -30.62 23.38 24.22
C VAL A 656 -31.45 24.34 25.08
N ARG A 657 -32.42 25.04 24.50
CA ARG A 657 -33.31 25.95 25.25
C ARG A 657 -34.15 25.20 26.29
N ALA A 658 -34.54 23.96 26.00
CA ALA A 658 -35.31 23.12 26.90
C ALA A 658 -34.46 22.45 28.01
N GLY A 659 -33.12 22.57 27.97
CA GLY A 659 -32.24 21.85 28.90
C GLY A 659 -32.23 20.33 28.65
N GLU A 660 -32.47 19.91 27.40
CA GLU A 660 -32.55 18.51 26.98
C GLU A 660 -31.29 18.08 26.22
N PRO A 661 -30.97 16.77 26.17
CA PRO A 661 -29.87 16.27 25.36
C PRO A 661 -30.06 16.60 23.87
N ILE A 662 -28.98 16.94 23.18
CA ILE A 662 -29.03 17.17 21.73
C ILE A 662 -29.09 15.81 21.01
N ASN A 663 -30.10 15.60 20.17
CA ASN A 663 -30.19 14.39 19.35
C ASN A 663 -29.08 14.38 18.28
N VAL A 664 -28.28 13.32 18.28
CA VAL A 664 -27.22 13.09 17.30
C VAL A 664 -27.52 11.79 16.57
N VAL A 665 -27.71 11.85 15.25
CA VAL A 665 -28.07 10.67 14.44
C VAL A 665 -26.92 10.27 13.54
N VAL A 666 -26.63 8.96 13.52
CA VAL A 666 -25.57 8.33 12.73
C VAL A 666 -26.15 7.11 12.02
N LEU A 667 -25.94 7.03 10.70
CA LEU A 667 -26.17 5.79 9.93
C LEU A 667 -24.84 5.04 9.78
N GLY A 668 -24.78 3.79 10.23
CA GLY A 668 -23.56 3.01 10.13
C GLY A 668 -23.56 1.71 10.92
N PHE A 669 -22.39 1.08 11.02
CA PHE A 669 -22.20 -0.23 11.64
C PHE A 669 -23.10 -1.34 11.05
N PRO A 670 -23.08 -1.56 9.71
CA PRO A 670 -23.91 -2.58 9.07
C PRO A 670 -23.53 -4.00 9.51
N VAL A 671 -22.28 -4.36 9.24
CA VAL A 671 -21.55 -5.60 9.52
C VAL A 671 -20.08 -5.35 9.15
N LYS A 672 -19.15 -6.17 9.67
CA LYS A 672 -17.74 -6.13 9.27
C LYS A 672 -17.57 -6.61 7.83
N GLN A 673 -16.83 -5.85 7.02
CA GLN A 673 -16.57 -6.17 5.61
C GLN A 673 -15.42 -7.19 5.47
N CYS A 674 -15.66 -8.45 5.82
CA CYS A 674 -14.65 -9.51 5.81
C CYS A 674 -14.76 -10.52 4.64
N LEU A 675 -15.70 -10.32 3.71
CA LEU A 675 -16.06 -11.31 2.68
C LEU A 675 -14.91 -11.70 1.73
N ASN A 676 -13.93 -10.82 1.54
CA ASN A 676 -12.71 -11.10 0.77
C ASN A 676 -11.46 -11.26 1.65
N ARG A 677 -11.58 -11.17 2.98
CA ARG A 677 -10.47 -11.18 3.96
C ARG A 677 -9.35 -10.14 3.79
N LEU A 678 -9.33 -9.38 2.68
CA LEU A 678 -8.37 -8.31 2.43
C LEU A 678 -8.67 -7.08 3.28
N LYS A 679 -9.95 -6.77 3.48
CA LYS A 679 -10.40 -5.64 4.28
C LYS A 679 -10.30 -5.92 5.78
N ALA A 680 -10.96 -6.96 6.26
CA ALA A 680 -11.03 -7.31 7.67
C ALA A 680 -10.78 -8.82 7.91
N LEU A 681 -10.16 -9.15 9.04
CA LEU A 681 -9.79 -10.53 9.38
C LEU A 681 -10.96 -11.40 9.86
N GLY A 682 -12.05 -10.81 10.37
CA GLY A 682 -13.21 -11.55 10.90
C GLY A 682 -14.54 -10.80 10.74
N PRO A 683 -15.68 -11.48 10.95
CA PRO A 683 -17.01 -10.90 10.77
C PRO A 683 -17.52 -10.06 11.96
N LEU A 684 -16.94 -10.19 13.15
CA LEU A 684 -17.40 -9.48 14.35
C LEU A 684 -16.70 -8.13 14.53
N PRO A 685 -17.33 -7.17 15.25
CA PRO A 685 -16.69 -5.93 15.66
C PRO A 685 -15.38 -6.20 16.40
N ASP A 686 -14.34 -5.43 16.09
CA ASP A 686 -13.01 -5.55 16.68
C ASP A 686 -12.60 -4.24 17.37
N LEU A 687 -11.32 -4.04 17.68
CA LEU A 687 -10.83 -2.82 18.32
C LEU A 687 -11.21 -1.54 17.55
N ALA A 688 -11.42 -1.60 16.23
CA ALA A 688 -11.83 -0.43 15.45
C ALA A 688 -13.22 0.06 15.87
N GLU A 689 -14.21 -0.84 16.01
CA GLU A 689 -15.55 -0.47 16.46
C GLU A 689 -15.57 -0.01 17.91
N LEU A 690 -14.78 -0.64 18.80
CA LEU A 690 -14.64 -0.15 20.16
C LEU A 690 -14.06 1.28 20.18
N GLY A 691 -12.98 1.52 19.43
CA GLY A 691 -12.39 2.86 19.30
C GLY A 691 -13.35 3.89 18.70
N ALA A 692 -14.28 3.46 17.84
CA ALA A 692 -15.34 4.31 17.32
C ALA A 692 -16.33 4.75 18.41
N PHE A 693 -16.73 3.86 19.31
CA PHE A 693 -17.58 4.22 20.45
C PHE A 693 -16.84 5.06 21.49
N VAL A 694 -15.55 4.80 21.72
CA VAL A 694 -14.69 5.69 22.52
C VAL A 694 -14.66 7.11 21.92
N ARG A 695 -14.61 7.27 20.59
CA ARG A 695 -14.71 8.59 19.94
C ARG A 695 -16.06 9.26 20.16
N LEU A 696 -17.15 8.50 20.19
CA LEU A 696 -18.47 9.05 20.49
C LEU A 696 -18.58 9.46 21.96
N ARG A 697 -17.99 8.69 22.89
CA ARG A 697 -17.82 9.08 24.30
C ARG A 697 -17.06 10.39 24.42
N GLU A 698 -15.95 10.54 23.71
CA GLU A 698 -15.16 11.78 23.70
C GLU A 698 -16.02 12.99 23.32
N LEU A 699 -16.85 12.84 22.28
CA LEU A 699 -17.74 13.87 21.82
C LEU A 699 -18.80 14.20 22.88
N ASP A 700 -19.47 13.18 23.42
CA ASP A 700 -20.48 13.35 24.46
C ASP A 700 -19.90 14.04 25.70
N ARG A 701 -18.74 13.62 26.18
CA ARG A 701 -18.08 14.25 27.33
C ARG A 701 -17.69 15.71 27.06
N ALA A 702 -17.21 16.01 25.86
CA ALA A 702 -16.85 17.36 25.48
C ALA A 702 -18.08 18.28 25.35
N VAL A 703 -19.20 17.76 24.82
CA VAL A 703 -20.48 18.48 24.75
C VAL A 703 -21.11 18.63 26.12
N SER A 704 -21.16 17.57 26.93
CA SER A 704 -21.69 17.56 28.30
C SER A 704 -21.01 18.60 29.19
N ALA A 705 -19.74 18.90 28.94
CA ALA A 705 -19.05 19.96 29.65
C ALA A 705 -19.53 21.37 29.26
N VAL A 706 -20.03 21.62 28.05
CA VAL A 706 -20.57 22.95 27.66
C VAL A 706 -22.10 23.03 27.71
N HIS A 707 -22.77 21.88 27.68
CA HIS A 707 -24.21 21.70 27.77
C HIS A 707 -24.46 20.47 28.65
N PRO A 708 -24.69 20.62 29.98
CA PRO A 708 -24.76 19.51 30.94
C PRO A 708 -25.63 18.30 30.56
N PRO A 709 -26.79 18.48 29.90
CA PRO A 709 -27.59 17.35 29.41
C PRO A 709 -26.88 16.44 28.39
N GLY A 710 -25.86 16.97 27.70
CA GLY A 710 -25.02 16.23 26.76
C GLY A 710 -25.69 15.96 25.42
N ILE A 711 -25.38 14.80 24.83
CA ILE A 711 -26.01 14.33 23.59
C ILE A 711 -26.73 12.99 23.82
N HIS A 712 -27.72 12.72 22.98
CA HIS A 712 -28.29 11.38 22.84
C HIS A 712 -27.97 10.83 21.45
N LEU A 713 -27.28 9.70 21.39
CA LEU A 713 -26.79 9.09 20.17
C LEU A 713 -27.80 8.09 19.61
N HIS A 714 -28.33 8.35 18.42
CA HIS A 714 -29.13 7.41 17.65
C HIS A 714 -28.28 6.77 16.57
N ILE A 715 -27.85 5.53 16.78
CA ILE A 715 -27.08 4.75 15.81
C ILE A 715 -28.05 3.84 15.04
N LEU A 716 -28.27 4.17 13.77
CA LEU A 716 -29.12 3.44 12.86
C LEU A 716 -28.27 2.41 12.11
N THR A 717 -28.47 1.11 12.40
CA THR A 717 -27.77 0.05 11.69
C THR A 717 -28.45 -0.29 10.37
N ASP A 718 -27.67 -0.47 9.31
CA ASP A 718 -28.12 -0.73 7.95
C ASP A 718 -27.78 -2.15 7.48
N GLY A 719 -27.58 -3.08 8.43
CA GLY A 719 -27.06 -4.43 8.20
C GLY A 719 -27.83 -5.25 7.15
N ARG A 720 -29.14 -5.08 7.02
CA ARG A 720 -29.98 -5.73 5.99
C ARG A 720 -30.67 -4.74 5.04
N HIS A 721 -30.46 -3.45 5.24
CA HIS A 721 -31.26 -2.39 4.65
C HIS A 721 -30.96 -2.22 3.15
N PHE A 722 -29.68 -2.13 2.80
CA PHE A 722 -29.22 -2.01 1.41
C PHE A 722 -28.97 -3.35 0.73
N ARG A 723 -28.74 -4.41 1.52
CA ARG A 723 -28.37 -5.73 1.00
C ARG A 723 -29.00 -6.83 1.85
N PRO A 724 -29.54 -7.89 1.24
CA PRO A 724 -29.98 -9.05 1.99
C PRO A 724 -28.75 -9.71 2.66
N ARG A 725 -28.86 -9.97 3.96
CA ARG A 725 -27.84 -10.68 4.76
C ARG A 725 -28.51 -11.64 5.74
N PRO A 726 -27.85 -12.75 6.11
CA PRO A 726 -28.37 -13.65 7.15
C PRO A 726 -28.57 -12.90 8.47
N ALA A 727 -29.71 -13.13 9.14
CA ALA A 727 -30.03 -12.51 10.42
C ALA A 727 -28.96 -12.81 11.49
N ALA A 728 -28.54 -14.08 11.60
CA ALA A 728 -27.51 -14.50 12.55
C ALA A 728 -26.20 -13.69 12.44
N LEU A 729 -25.81 -13.26 11.22
CA LEU A 729 -24.63 -12.41 11.04
C LEU A 729 -24.85 -11.01 11.61
N THR A 730 -25.99 -10.39 11.32
CA THR A 730 -26.31 -9.04 11.82
C THR A 730 -26.58 -9.02 13.31
N ASP A 731 -27.18 -10.09 13.85
CA ASP A 731 -27.49 -10.22 15.26
C ASP A 731 -26.20 -10.36 16.08
N ALA A 732 -25.30 -11.29 15.68
CA ALA A 732 -24.00 -11.45 16.32
C ALA A 732 -23.14 -10.18 16.27
N TYR A 733 -23.17 -9.45 15.15
CA TYR A 733 -22.49 -8.16 15.03
C TYR A 733 -23.09 -7.13 16.00
N THR A 734 -24.42 -7.00 16.03
CA THR A 734 -25.13 -6.04 16.89
C THR A 734 -24.93 -6.34 18.39
N ASP A 735 -24.94 -7.62 18.78
CA ASP A 735 -24.73 -8.01 20.18
C ASP A 735 -23.33 -7.65 20.68
N GLN A 736 -22.32 -7.83 19.83
CA GLN A 736 -20.96 -7.40 20.17
C GLN A 736 -20.84 -5.87 20.21
N LEU A 737 -21.54 -5.12 19.34
CA LEU A 737 -21.60 -3.66 19.45
C LEU A 737 -22.19 -3.21 20.79
N ARG A 738 -23.29 -3.86 21.25
CA ARG A 738 -23.89 -3.56 22.57
C ARG A 738 -22.91 -3.82 23.71
N ARG A 739 -22.09 -4.86 23.62
CA ARG A 739 -21.01 -5.12 24.58
C ARG A 739 -19.98 -3.98 24.58
N TYR A 740 -19.58 -3.50 23.40
CA TYR A 740 -18.63 -2.39 23.28
C TYR A 740 -19.20 -1.04 23.72
N LEU A 741 -20.50 -0.78 23.57
CA LEU A 741 -21.15 0.40 24.13
C LEU A 741 -21.05 0.43 25.66
N ARG A 742 -21.27 -0.72 26.32
CA ARG A 742 -21.08 -0.86 27.78
C ARG A 742 -19.63 -0.66 28.19
N LEU A 743 -18.68 -1.26 27.47
CA LEU A 743 -17.25 -1.06 27.74
C LEU A 743 -16.82 0.40 27.56
N ALA A 744 -17.38 1.09 26.56
CA ALA A 744 -17.15 2.52 26.37
C ALA A 744 -17.92 3.40 27.39
N GLY A 745 -18.86 2.84 28.16
CA GLY A 745 -19.67 3.54 29.15
C GLY A 745 -20.53 4.65 28.55
N ILE A 746 -21.21 4.36 27.44
CA ILE A 746 -22.15 5.28 26.75
C ILE A 746 -23.47 4.58 26.36
N ASP A 747 -23.73 3.39 26.88
CA ASP A 747 -24.94 2.62 26.58
C ASP A 747 -26.22 3.28 27.10
N ASP A 748 -26.12 4.03 28.20
CA ASP A 748 -27.20 4.87 28.75
C ASP A 748 -27.54 6.09 27.89
N ARG A 749 -26.60 6.51 27.02
CA ARG A 749 -26.73 7.66 26.11
C ARG A 749 -26.91 7.26 24.64
N THR A 750 -27.03 5.98 24.34
CA THR A 750 -27.02 5.47 22.97
C THR A 750 -28.20 4.54 22.70
N THR A 751 -28.95 4.83 21.63
CA THR A 751 -29.93 3.92 21.04
C THR A 751 -29.35 3.30 19.78
N LEU A 752 -29.20 1.98 19.78
CA LEU A 752 -28.73 1.19 18.63
C LEU A 752 -29.89 0.36 18.06
N ARG A 753 -30.40 0.75 16.89
CA ARG A 753 -31.57 0.10 16.25
C ARG A 753 -31.39 -0.04 14.74
N PRO A 754 -31.95 -1.07 14.10
CA PRO A 754 -32.06 -1.13 12.65
C PRO A 754 -32.83 0.07 12.10
N ILE A 755 -32.35 0.65 10.99
CA ILE A 755 -32.98 1.84 10.38
C ILE A 755 -34.45 1.61 10.03
N ASP A 756 -34.81 0.43 9.54
CA ASP A 756 -36.18 0.10 9.14
C ASP A 756 -37.15 0.00 10.33
N ASP A 757 -36.64 -0.30 11.53
CA ASP A 757 -37.47 -0.30 12.74
C ASP A 757 -37.76 1.12 13.21
N VAL A 758 -36.79 2.02 13.09
CA VAL A 758 -37.00 3.45 13.38
C VAL A 758 -37.92 4.08 12.33
N ALA A 759 -37.75 3.74 11.05
CA ALA A 759 -38.62 4.21 9.99
C ALA A 759 -40.07 3.78 10.19
N ARG A 760 -40.31 2.56 10.69
CA ARG A 760 -41.66 2.09 11.02
C ARG A 760 -42.32 2.94 12.10
N ASP A 761 -41.57 3.31 13.12
CA ASP A 761 -42.06 4.10 14.24
C ASP A 761 -42.30 5.57 13.84
N SER A 762 -41.39 6.16 13.06
CA SER A 762 -41.43 7.58 12.70
C SER A 762 -42.29 7.89 11.46
N LEU A 763 -42.23 7.04 10.42
CA LEU A 763 -42.90 7.29 9.12
C LEU A 763 -44.20 6.48 8.95
N GLY A 764 -44.47 5.55 9.87
CA GLY A 764 -45.62 4.68 9.85
C GLY A 764 -45.41 3.37 9.07
N VAL A 765 -46.26 2.38 9.37
CA VAL A 765 -46.19 1.02 8.82
C VAL A 765 -46.35 1.01 7.29
N ASP A 766 -47.19 1.89 6.75
CA ASP A 766 -47.49 1.97 5.31
C ASP A 766 -46.28 2.42 4.46
N ALA A 767 -45.42 3.28 4.99
CA ALA A 767 -44.19 3.68 4.30
C ALA A 767 -43.24 2.49 4.15
N VAL A 768 -43.02 1.75 5.22
CA VAL A 768 -42.13 0.57 5.24
C VAL A 768 -42.73 -0.58 4.42
N ALA A 769 -44.05 -0.77 4.43
CA ALA A 769 -44.73 -1.83 3.69
C ALA A 769 -44.65 -1.66 2.15
N ARG A 770 -44.68 -0.41 1.65
CA ARG A 770 -44.57 -0.11 0.21
C ARG A 770 -43.15 -0.25 -0.34
N ARG A 771 -42.14 -0.12 0.53
CA ARG A 771 -40.72 -0.06 0.17
C ARG A 771 -40.22 -1.24 -0.68
N PRO A 772 -40.48 -2.53 -0.35
CA PRO A 772 -39.97 -3.65 -1.13
C PRO A 772 -40.48 -3.67 -2.58
N ALA A 773 -41.77 -3.36 -2.77
CA ALA A 773 -42.38 -3.31 -4.11
C ALA A 773 -41.78 -2.19 -4.96
N ARG A 774 -41.56 -1.02 -4.36
CA ARG A 774 -40.93 0.12 -5.06
C ARG A 774 -39.47 -0.14 -5.41
N ILE A 775 -38.71 -0.80 -4.53
CA ILE A 775 -37.34 -1.23 -4.82
C ILE A 775 -37.34 -2.22 -5.98
N ALA A 776 -38.21 -3.23 -5.96
CA ALA A 776 -38.30 -4.21 -7.05
C ALA A 776 -38.62 -3.55 -8.40
N HIS A 777 -39.54 -2.58 -8.41
CA HIS A 777 -39.87 -1.79 -9.59
C HIS A 777 -38.66 -1.03 -10.14
N LEU A 778 -37.97 -0.23 -9.30
CA LEU A 778 -36.80 0.52 -9.76
C LEU A 778 -35.63 -0.37 -10.17
N VAL A 779 -35.44 -1.53 -9.53
CA VAL A 779 -34.45 -2.53 -9.95
C VAL A 779 -34.75 -3.05 -11.35
N ALA A 780 -36.02 -3.39 -11.65
CA ALA A 780 -36.42 -3.84 -12.98
C ALA A 780 -36.14 -2.76 -14.05
N ARG A 781 -36.54 -1.52 -13.77
CA ARG A 781 -36.30 -0.38 -14.67
C ARG A 781 -34.82 -0.09 -14.91
N LEU A 782 -33.98 -0.23 -13.88
CA LEU A 782 -32.52 -0.09 -14.04
C LEU A 782 -31.98 -1.20 -14.94
N TYR A 783 -32.39 -2.45 -14.77
CA TYR A 783 -31.96 -3.55 -15.63
C TYR A 783 -32.43 -3.38 -17.08
N GLU A 784 -33.67 -2.97 -17.32
CA GLU A 784 -34.17 -2.65 -18.67
C GLU A 784 -33.32 -1.59 -19.38
N THR A 785 -32.68 -0.69 -18.63
CA THR A 785 -31.85 0.39 -19.22
C THR A 785 -30.46 -0.10 -19.64
N VAL A 786 -29.99 -1.22 -19.06
CA VAL A 786 -28.63 -1.74 -19.22
C VAL A 786 -28.62 -3.22 -19.63
N ASP A 787 -29.71 -3.71 -20.21
CA ASP A 787 -29.96 -5.14 -20.47
C ASP A 787 -29.01 -5.75 -21.51
N ASP A 788 -28.58 -4.95 -22.47
CA ASP A 788 -27.62 -5.29 -23.53
C ASP A 788 -26.15 -5.18 -23.09
N LEU A 789 -25.88 -4.83 -21.83
CA LEU A 789 -24.52 -4.65 -21.31
C LEU A 789 -24.09 -5.84 -20.42
N ASP A 790 -22.95 -6.47 -20.75
CA ASP A 790 -22.29 -7.45 -19.90
C ASP A 790 -21.01 -6.87 -19.27
N ILE A 791 -20.99 -6.80 -17.94
CA ILE A 791 -19.82 -6.34 -17.17
C ILE A 791 -18.61 -7.27 -17.31
N THR A 792 -18.77 -8.46 -17.89
CA THR A 792 -17.70 -9.46 -18.03
C THR A 792 -17.10 -9.59 -19.43
N ASP A 793 -17.61 -8.84 -20.41
CA ASP A 793 -17.02 -8.79 -21.76
C ASP A 793 -15.86 -7.78 -21.80
N ARG A 794 -16.18 -6.49 -21.66
CA ARG A 794 -15.22 -5.38 -21.63
C ARG A 794 -15.49 -4.46 -20.43
N PRO A 795 -15.09 -4.87 -19.20
CA PRO A 795 -15.64 -4.29 -17.98
C PRO A 795 -15.57 -2.77 -17.91
N LEU A 796 -14.43 -2.18 -18.31
CA LEU A 796 -14.25 -0.73 -18.28
C LEU A 796 -15.11 0.00 -19.33
N ARG A 797 -15.13 -0.49 -20.58
CA ARG A 797 -15.98 0.08 -21.63
C ARG A 797 -17.46 -0.06 -21.29
N THR A 798 -17.85 -1.19 -20.71
CA THR A 798 -19.21 -1.40 -20.20
C THR A 798 -19.58 -0.36 -19.15
N LEU A 799 -18.70 -0.08 -18.18
CA LEU A 799 -18.94 0.96 -17.17
C LEU A 799 -19.07 2.36 -17.76
N GLU A 800 -18.32 2.67 -18.81
CA GLU A 800 -18.42 3.96 -19.52
C GLU A 800 -19.73 4.07 -20.31
N ALA A 801 -20.14 2.98 -20.98
CA ALA A 801 -21.41 2.91 -21.68
C ALA A 801 -22.60 3.19 -20.76
N VAL A 802 -22.60 2.64 -19.53
CA VAL A 802 -23.68 2.87 -18.54
C VAL A 802 -23.87 4.35 -18.24
N VAL A 803 -22.80 5.13 -18.09
CA VAL A 803 -22.88 6.56 -17.73
C VAL A 803 -23.47 7.38 -18.87
N THR A 804 -23.33 6.92 -20.11
CA THR A 804 -23.87 7.60 -21.31
C THR A 804 -25.29 7.16 -21.67
N ARG A 805 -25.88 6.20 -20.96
CA ARG A 805 -27.23 5.72 -21.23
C ARG A 805 -28.27 6.80 -20.95
N THR A 806 -29.19 6.96 -21.90
CA THR A 806 -30.37 7.80 -21.72
C THR A 806 -31.47 6.97 -21.07
N PRO A 807 -32.00 7.39 -19.89
CA PRO A 807 -33.11 6.69 -19.27
C PRO A 807 -34.35 6.68 -20.18
N PRO A 808 -35.13 5.59 -20.20
CA PRO A 808 -36.41 5.56 -20.91
C PRO A 808 -37.37 6.63 -20.35
N PRO A 809 -38.19 7.30 -21.19
CA PRO A 809 -39.12 8.34 -20.74
C PRO A 809 -40.20 7.77 -19.81
N GLY A 810 -40.57 8.53 -18.77
CA GLY A 810 -41.56 8.14 -17.78
C GLY A 810 -41.34 8.80 -16.41
N PRO A 811 -42.15 8.43 -15.40
CA PRO A 811 -42.10 9.07 -14.07
C PRO A 811 -40.78 8.83 -13.33
N ASP A 812 -40.04 7.77 -13.68
CA ASP A 812 -38.78 7.41 -13.03
C ASP A 812 -37.52 7.94 -13.76
N SER A 813 -37.66 8.59 -14.93
CA SER A 813 -36.51 8.92 -15.79
C SER A 813 -35.43 9.74 -15.09
N GLU A 814 -35.82 10.72 -14.28
CA GLU A 814 -34.88 11.55 -13.54
C GLU A 814 -34.13 10.76 -12.45
N ALA A 815 -34.84 9.89 -11.72
CA ALA A 815 -34.26 9.04 -10.68
C ALA A 815 -33.30 7.99 -11.26
N LEU A 816 -33.63 7.44 -12.43
CA LEU A 816 -32.78 6.54 -13.20
C LEU A 816 -31.53 7.27 -13.69
N GLY A 817 -31.66 8.47 -14.26
CA GLY A 817 -30.53 9.29 -14.71
C GLY A 817 -29.53 9.58 -13.59
N ARG A 818 -30.03 9.98 -12.40
CA ARG A 818 -29.17 10.17 -11.21
C ARG A 818 -28.49 8.88 -10.76
N SER A 819 -29.15 7.74 -10.88
CA SER A 819 -28.58 6.44 -10.52
C SER A 819 -27.47 6.01 -11.49
N LEU A 820 -27.69 6.14 -12.80
CA LEU A 820 -26.71 5.83 -13.84
C LEU A 820 -25.44 6.68 -13.70
N ALA A 821 -25.59 7.96 -13.39
CA ALA A 821 -24.45 8.86 -13.16
C ALA A 821 -23.54 8.43 -11.99
N MET A 822 -24.09 7.71 -10.99
CA MET A 822 -23.34 7.20 -9.84
C MET A 822 -22.87 5.74 -10.02
N PHE A 823 -23.27 5.07 -11.11
CA PHE A 823 -23.13 3.63 -11.25
C PHE A 823 -21.67 3.18 -11.23
N ARG A 824 -20.81 3.84 -12.01
CA ARG A 824 -19.37 3.57 -12.08
C ARG A 824 -18.73 3.66 -10.69
N ASP A 825 -18.82 4.82 -10.05
CA ASP A 825 -18.22 5.07 -8.74
C ASP A 825 -18.72 4.08 -7.67
N MET A 826 -20.01 3.70 -7.73
CA MET A 826 -20.56 2.71 -6.82
C MET A 826 -20.00 1.31 -7.10
N LEU A 827 -19.89 0.89 -8.37
CA LEU A 827 -19.35 -0.43 -8.71
C LEU A 827 -17.90 -0.59 -8.27
N MET A 828 -17.07 0.40 -8.59
CA MET A 828 -15.65 0.48 -8.17
C MET A 828 -15.51 0.30 -6.65
N SER A 829 -16.40 0.91 -5.85
CA SER A 829 -16.40 0.70 -4.40
C SER A 829 -16.92 -0.68 -3.96
N VAL A 830 -17.98 -1.19 -4.60
CA VAL A 830 -18.76 -2.35 -4.15
C VAL A 830 -18.08 -3.69 -4.46
N VAL A 831 -17.22 -3.77 -5.48
CA VAL A 831 -16.49 -5.01 -5.84
C VAL A 831 -15.68 -5.58 -4.65
N TYR A 832 -15.21 -4.72 -3.75
CA TYR A 832 -14.50 -5.13 -2.54
C TYR A 832 -15.39 -5.48 -1.34
N SER A 833 -16.70 -5.61 -1.55
CA SER A 833 -17.69 -5.89 -0.52
C SER A 833 -18.66 -7.00 -0.93
N VAL A 834 -18.32 -7.77 -1.95
CA VAL A 834 -19.04 -8.98 -2.37
C VAL A 834 -18.22 -10.24 -2.07
N PRO A 835 -18.86 -11.41 -1.92
CA PRO A 835 -18.13 -12.66 -1.71
C PRO A 835 -17.25 -13.02 -2.91
N VAL A 836 -16.05 -13.52 -2.62
CA VAL A 836 -15.14 -14.11 -3.61
C VAL A 836 -15.39 -15.62 -3.64
N PRO A 837 -15.67 -16.25 -4.81
CA PRO A 837 -15.70 -17.70 -4.89
C PRO A 837 -14.29 -18.24 -4.57
N GLN A 838 -14.18 -19.10 -3.54
CA GLN A 838 -12.90 -19.64 -3.10
C GLN A 838 -12.84 -21.16 -3.38
N PRO A 839 -11.81 -21.65 -4.08
CA PRO A 839 -11.54 -23.08 -4.20
C PRO A 839 -11.28 -23.74 -2.85
N ARG A 840 -11.60 -25.03 -2.72
CA ARG A 840 -11.30 -25.78 -1.48
C ARG A 840 -9.78 -25.94 -1.33
N GLY A 841 -9.27 -25.78 -0.11
CA GLY A 841 -7.85 -26.01 0.21
C GLY A 841 -6.91 -24.83 -0.08
N THR A 842 -7.42 -23.69 -0.55
CA THR A 842 -6.60 -22.48 -0.75
C THR A 842 -6.65 -21.57 0.48
N ASP A 843 -5.56 -20.84 0.77
CA ASP A 843 -5.56 -19.77 1.77
C ASP A 843 -6.47 -18.61 1.29
N PRO A 844 -7.49 -18.18 2.06
CA PRO A 844 -8.45 -17.16 1.63
C PRO A 844 -7.83 -15.82 1.26
N ILE A 845 -6.78 -15.40 1.97
CA ILE A 845 -6.11 -14.11 1.75
C ILE A 845 -5.28 -14.19 0.46
N SER A 846 -4.44 -15.21 0.31
CA SER A 846 -3.66 -15.43 -0.91
C SER A 846 -4.54 -15.58 -2.15
N TRP A 847 -5.67 -16.29 -2.05
CA TRP A 847 -6.63 -16.38 -3.15
C TRP A 847 -7.24 -15.02 -3.50
N SER A 848 -7.66 -14.25 -2.49
CA SER A 848 -8.26 -12.94 -2.72
C SER A 848 -7.26 -11.95 -3.30
N VAL A 849 -5.98 -12.00 -2.90
CA VAL A 849 -4.92 -11.20 -3.52
C VAL A 849 -4.82 -11.50 -5.02
N ARG A 850 -4.78 -12.78 -5.42
CA ARG A 850 -4.73 -13.18 -6.84
C ARG A 850 -5.93 -12.66 -7.64
N VAL A 851 -7.15 -12.78 -7.08
CA VAL A 851 -8.38 -12.31 -7.74
C VAL A 851 -8.39 -10.79 -7.90
N PHE A 852 -8.01 -10.04 -6.87
CA PHE A 852 -8.08 -8.57 -6.84
C PHE A 852 -6.83 -7.84 -7.35
N SER A 853 -5.79 -8.55 -7.79
CA SER A 853 -4.56 -7.93 -8.33
C SER A 853 -4.87 -7.00 -9.51
N ASP A 854 -5.66 -7.50 -10.48
CA ASP A 854 -6.14 -6.77 -11.65
C ASP A 854 -7.58 -7.24 -11.98
N LEU A 855 -8.54 -6.83 -11.15
CA LEU A 855 -9.91 -7.37 -11.15
C LEU A 855 -10.60 -7.33 -12.53
N TYR A 856 -10.31 -6.31 -13.33
CA TYR A 856 -10.95 -6.05 -14.62
C TYR A 856 -10.27 -6.76 -15.80
N ASP A 857 -9.10 -7.39 -15.59
CA ASP A 857 -8.46 -8.21 -16.61
C ASP A 857 -9.12 -9.61 -16.65
N LEU A 858 -9.95 -9.80 -17.67
CA LEU A 858 -10.68 -11.05 -17.94
C LEU A 858 -10.19 -11.77 -19.20
N THR A 859 -9.25 -11.18 -19.94
CA THR A 859 -8.85 -11.64 -21.27
C THR A 859 -7.42 -12.13 -21.32
N SER A 860 -6.53 -11.69 -20.41
CA SER A 860 -5.12 -12.09 -20.48
C SER A 860 -4.93 -13.60 -20.38
N GLY A 861 -4.20 -14.16 -21.35
CA GLY A 861 -3.79 -15.56 -21.37
C GLY A 861 -2.85 -15.93 -20.23
N ARG A 862 -2.18 -14.94 -19.62
CA ARG A 862 -1.23 -15.13 -18.51
C ARG A 862 -1.91 -15.42 -17.17
N VAL A 863 -3.20 -15.10 -17.05
CA VAL A 863 -3.96 -15.31 -15.81
C VAL A 863 -4.62 -16.68 -15.82
N PRO A 864 -4.50 -17.52 -14.77
CA PRO A 864 -5.18 -18.82 -14.73
C PRO A 864 -6.70 -18.71 -14.90
N ALA A 865 -7.30 -19.65 -15.65
CA ALA A 865 -8.73 -19.61 -15.97
C ALA A 865 -9.64 -19.57 -14.73
N GLU A 866 -9.24 -20.24 -13.64
CA GLU A 866 -9.93 -20.20 -12.35
C GLU A 866 -9.99 -18.78 -11.75
N VAL A 867 -8.92 -17.99 -11.89
CA VAL A 867 -8.85 -16.61 -11.40
C VAL A 867 -9.73 -15.71 -12.27
N ARG A 868 -9.68 -15.85 -13.60
CA ARG A 868 -10.56 -15.10 -14.52
C ARG A 868 -12.04 -15.37 -14.24
N SER A 869 -12.41 -16.63 -14.00
CA SER A 869 -13.77 -17.02 -13.61
C SER A 869 -14.19 -16.38 -12.28
N ALA A 870 -13.29 -16.36 -11.29
CA ALA A 870 -13.56 -15.70 -10.01
C ALA A 870 -13.70 -14.17 -10.14
N ARG A 871 -12.88 -13.51 -10.97
CA ARG A 871 -13.00 -12.08 -11.31
C ARG A 871 -14.35 -11.76 -11.93
N ALA A 872 -14.75 -12.53 -12.96
CA ALA A 872 -16.06 -12.39 -13.61
C ALA A 872 -17.22 -12.57 -12.61
N ALA A 873 -17.12 -13.54 -11.70
CA ALA A 873 -18.12 -13.76 -10.65
C ALA A 873 -18.21 -12.59 -9.65
N VAL A 874 -17.07 -12.00 -9.26
CA VAL A 874 -17.03 -10.80 -8.41
C VAL A 874 -17.71 -9.63 -9.12
N LEU A 875 -17.39 -9.38 -10.39
CA LEU A 875 -17.95 -8.28 -11.18
C LEU A 875 -19.47 -8.41 -11.35
N ARG A 876 -19.99 -9.60 -11.70
CA ARG A 876 -21.45 -9.84 -11.80
C ARG A 876 -22.18 -9.62 -10.48
N ARG A 877 -21.59 -10.08 -9.36
CA ARG A 877 -22.17 -9.86 -8.02
C ARG A 877 -22.17 -8.39 -7.64
N ALA A 878 -21.08 -7.68 -7.96
CA ALA A 878 -20.97 -6.25 -7.70
C ALA A 878 -22.01 -5.47 -8.52
N TRP A 879 -22.13 -5.76 -9.81
CA TRP A 879 -23.16 -5.19 -10.70
C TRP A 879 -24.57 -5.32 -10.11
N HIS A 880 -24.96 -6.55 -9.73
CA HIS A 880 -26.28 -6.79 -9.15
C HIS A 880 -26.48 -6.04 -7.82
N THR A 881 -25.43 -5.97 -7.02
CA THR A 881 -25.44 -5.26 -5.74
C THR A 881 -25.58 -3.75 -5.93
N VAL A 882 -24.93 -3.18 -6.95
CA VAL A 882 -24.97 -1.74 -7.27
C VAL A 882 -26.37 -1.34 -7.72
N VAL A 883 -26.98 -2.10 -8.64
CA VAL A 883 -28.37 -1.85 -9.11
C VAL A 883 -29.32 -1.79 -7.92
N ARG A 884 -29.27 -2.81 -7.04
CA ARG A 884 -30.11 -2.84 -5.84
C ARG A 884 -29.82 -1.70 -4.88
N TYR A 885 -28.54 -1.37 -4.65
CA TYR A 885 -28.13 -0.30 -3.75
C TYR A 885 -28.65 1.06 -4.22
N LEU A 886 -28.50 1.37 -5.50
CA LEU A 886 -28.96 2.62 -6.09
C LEU A 886 -30.48 2.72 -6.06
N ALA A 887 -31.20 1.65 -6.42
CA ALA A 887 -32.65 1.61 -6.29
C ALA A 887 -33.09 1.88 -4.84
N THR A 888 -32.45 1.23 -3.88
CA THR A 888 -32.73 1.40 -2.45
C THR A 888 -32.54 2.85 -2.01
N LEU A 889 -31.42 3.48 -2.38
CA LEU A 889 -31.14 4.88 -2.07
C LEU A 889 -32.22 5.82 -2.60
N ARG A 890 -32.73 5.59 -3.82
CA ARG A 890 -33.80 6.43 -4.41
C ARG A 890 -35.15 6.22 -3.74
N VAL A 891 -35.48 4.99 -3.36
CA VAL A 891 -36.71 4.72 -2.61
C VAL A 891 -36.66 5.33 -1.22
N ASP A 892 -35.51 5.33 -0.55
CA ASP A 892 -35.38 5.95 0.77
C ASP A 892 -35.56 7.48 0.71
N GLU A 893 -35.06 8.11 -0.35
CA GLU A 893 -35.33 9.53 -0.65
C GLU A 893 -36.83 9.78 -0.89
N GLU A 894 -37.48 8.96 -1.72
CA GLU A 894 -38.92 9.06 -2.04
C GLU A 894 -39.81 8.90 -0.80
N LEU A 895 -39.46 7.95 0.08
CA LEU A 895 -40.24 7.63 1.28
C LEU A 895 -39.92 8.51 2.49
N GLY A 896 -39.00 9.46 2.37
CA GLY A 896 -38.70 10.40 3.44
C GLY A 896 -37.94 9.78 4.63
N TYR A 897 -37.08 8.78 4.40
CA TYR A 897 -36.18 8.26 5.45
C TYR A 897 -35.31 9.39 6.06
N GLU A 898 -35.09 10.47 5.32
CA GLU A 898 -34.41 11.67 5.79
C GLU A 898 -35.23 12.54 6.75
N GLN A 899 -36.50 12.24 6.98
CA GLN A 899 -37.42 13.03 7.80
C GLN A 899 -37.76 12.36 9.13
N MET A 900 -37.12 11.24 9.49
CA MET A 900 -37.42 10.48 10.71
C MET A 900 -37.19 11.24 12.05
N PHE A 901 -36.61 12.45 12.00
CA PHE A 901 -36.23 13.24 13.17
C PHE A 901 -36.31 14.75 12.85
N ASP A 902 -37.04 15.53 13.63
CA ASP A 902 -37.25 16.96 13.32
C ASP A 902 -36.08 17.88 13.73
N HIS A 903 -35.46 17.63 14.89
CA HIS A 903 -34.32 18.40 15.41
C HIS A 903 -33.16 17.47 15.74
N ARG A 904 -32.17 17.38 14.84
CA ARG A 904 -31.03 16.48 14.99
C ARG A 904 -29.75 17.01 14.37
N VAL A 905 -28.63 16.82 15.06
CA VAL A 905 -27.32 16.88 14.45
C VAL A 905 -27.08 15.58 13.70
N ARG A 906 -26.91 15.64 12.39
CA ARG A 906 -26.58 14.45 11.60
C ARG A 906 -25.09 14.31 11.40
N LEU A 907 -24.53 13.24 11.95
CA LEU A 907 -23.16 12.85 11.62
C LEU A 907 -23.15 12.07 10.30
N THR A 908 -22.25 12.44 9.39
CA THR A 908 -22.03 11.72 8.14
C THR A 908 -20.59 11.25 8.05
N VAL A 909 -20.43 10.02 7.57
CA VAL A 909 -19.13 9.35 7.44
C VAL A 909 -18.60 9.41 6.00
N SER A 910 -19.39 9.95 5.07
CA SER A 910 -19.07 10.16 3.65
C SER A 910 -18.52 11.57 3.39
N ALA A 911 -18.34 11.97 2.12
CA ALA A 911 -18.11 13.38 1.79
C ALA A 911 -19.26 14.22 2.38
N ALA A 912 -18.93 15.14 3.28
CA ALA A 912 -19.93 15.93 3.98
C ALA A 912 -20.68 16.82 2.98
N LEU A 913 -22.01 16.68 2.95
CA LEU A 913 -22.91 17.57 2.21
C LEU A 913 -23.19 18.81 3.08
N PRO A 914 -23.48 19.98 2.48
CA PRO A 914 -23.97 21.13 3.23
C PRO A 914 -25.14 20.76 4.15
N GLY A 915 -25.11 21.23 5.40
CA GLY A 915 -26.11 20.93 6.44
C GLY A 915 -25.86 19.63 7.21
N ARG A 916 -24.79 18.86 6.93
CA ARG A 916 -24.44 17.63 7.66
C ARG A 916 -23.06 17.75 8.30
N CYS A 917 -22.90 17.26 9.53
CA CYS A 917 -21.63 17.31 10.24
C CYS A 917 -20.78 16.08 9.86
N GLY A 918 -19.72 16.27 9.07
CA GLY A 918 -18.80 15.17 8.76
C GLY A 918 -18.06 14.67 10.01
N PHE A 919 -17.99 13.35 10.19
CA PHE A 919 -17.43 12.73 11.39
C PHE A 919 -16.31 11.73 11.11
N THR A 920 -15.26 11.78 11.91
CA THR A 920 -14.09 10.87 11.85
C THR A 920 -14.04 10.00 13.10
N TYR A 921 -14.29 8.70 12.96
CA TYR A 921 -14.24 7.76 14.07
C TYR A 921 -12.84 7.55 14.64
N LEU A 922 -11.84 7.37 13.79
CA LEU A 922 -10.47 7.07 14.18
C LEU A 922 -9.53 8.02 13.43
N GLY A 923 -8.66 8.73 14.15
CA GLY A 923 -7.85 9.80 13.57
C GLY A 923 -6.83 9.29 12.55
N GLY A 924 -6.74 9.96 11.40
CA GLY A 924 -5.72 9.69 10.39
C GLY A 924 -5.91 8.43 9.51
N SER A 925 -7.09 7.81 9.56
CA SER A 925 -7.57 6.84 8.55
C SER A 925 -8.87 7.37 7.96
N GLY A 926 -9.03 7.32 6.64
CA GLY A 926 -10.32 7.64 6.01
C GLY A 926 -11.30 6.47 6.00
N LEU A 927 -10.86 5.29 6.44
CA LEU A 927 -11.66 4.08 6.53
C LEU A 927 -12.63 4.13 7.70
N LEU A 928 -13.77 3.48 7.51
CA LEU A 928 -14.74 3.28 8.58
C LEU A 928 -14.37 2.04 9.40
N PRO A 929 -14.75 1.98 10.69
CA PRO A 929 -14.41 0.86 11.57
C PRO A 929 -14.75 -0.52 10.98
N TRP A 930 -15.90 -0.62 10.32
CA TRP A 930 -16.39 -1.86 9.70
C TRP A 930 -15.78 -2.17 8.33
N GLN A 931 -14.93 -1.30 7.77
CA GLN A 931 -14.29 -1.46 6.46
C GLN A 931 -12.84 -1.98 6.54
N GLY A 932 -12.28 -2.11 7.75
CA GLY A 932 -10.91 -2.57 7.98
C GLY A 932 -10.79 -3.39 9.26
N THR A 933 -9.55 -3.66 9.67
CA THR A 933 -9.20 -4.31 10.94
C THR A 933 -8.67 -3.26 11.93
N GLY A 934 -9.08 -3.36 13.20
CA GLY A 934 -8.55 -2.53 14.28
C GLY A 934 -7.06 -2.76 14.52
N VAL A 935 -6.30 -1.68 14.70
CA VAL A 935 -4.83 -1.73 14.86
C VAL A 935 -4.34 -0.71 15.88
N VAL A 936 -3.27 -1.04 16.58
CA VAL A 936 -2.46 -0.05 17.32
C VAL A 936 -1.28 0.33 16.45
N ASP A 937 -1.17 1.60 16.06
CA ASP A 937 -0.04 2.06 15.25
C ASP A 937 1.28 2.04 16.06
N PRO A 938 2.46 2.19 15.43
CA PRO A 938 3.74 2.20 16.14
C PRO A 938 3.88 3.26 17.24
N ARG A 939 3.03 4.30 17.23
CA ARG A 939 3.02 5.38 18.22
C ARG A 939 2.03 5.11 19.37
N GLY A 940 1.32 3.98 19.35
CA GLY A 940 0.31 3.63 20.33
C GLY A 940 -1.09 4.14 20.00
N HIS A 941 -1.35 4.64 18.79
CA HIS A 941 -2.70 5.10 18.45
C HIS A 941 -3.61 3.97 17.98
N VAL A 942 -4.84 3.93 18.50
CA VAL A 942 -5.90 3.11 17.90
C VAL A 942 -6.30 3.68 16.54
N ALA A 943 -6.24 2.82 15.51
CA ALA A 943 -6.56 3.14 14.14
C ALA A 943 -7.25 1.95 13.44
N VAL A 944 -7.49 2.10 12.14
CA VAL A 944 -8.06 1.08 11.26
C VAL A 944 -7.32 1.11 9.94
N ASP A 945 -6.97 -0.07 9.43
CA ASP A 945 -6.36 -0.28 8.11
C ASP A 945 -6.84 -1.61 7.51
N PHE A 946 -6.57 -1.84 6.23
CA PHE A 946 -6.90 -3.09 5.56
C PHE A 946 -6.03 -4.24 6.09
N ALA A 947 -6.65 -5.39 6.34
CA ALA A 947 -5.98 -6.59 6.82
C ALA A 947 -4.76 -6.97 5.96
N VAL A 948 -4.88 -6.92 4.63
CA VAL A 948 -3.76 -7.26 3.72
C VAL A 948 -2.59 -6.26 3.84
N SER A 949 -2.88 -4.97 4.04
CA SER A 949 -1.86 -3.95 4.28
C SER A 949 -1.12 -4.23 5.58
N LEU A 950 -1.85 -4.48 6.67
CA LEU A 950 -1.27 -4.76 7.98
C LEU A 950 -0.35 -5.99 7.93
N LEU A 951 -0.77 -7.04 7.24
CA LEU A 951 0.04 -8.25 7.05
C LEU A 951 1.31 -8.00 6.22
N ASP A 952 1.20 -7.24 5.12
CA ASP A 952 2.38 -6.86 4.32
C ASP A 952 3.39 -6.03 5.13
N GLN A 953 2.88 -5.16 6.00
CA GLN A 953 3.67 -4.24 6.82
C GLN A 953 4.24 -4.87 8.09
N GLY A 954 4.04 -6.18 8.32
CA GLY A 954 4.62 -6.87 9.47
C GLY A 954 3.88 -6.65 10.78
N PHE A 955 2.57 -6.36 10.73
CA PHE A 955 1.72 -6.42 11.90
C PHE A 955 1.30 -7.86 12.19
N VAL A 956 1.17 -8.18 13.48
CA VAL A 956 0.78 -9.49 13.99
C VAL A 956 -0.56 -9.42 14.74
N PRO A 957 -1.34 -10.51 14.73
CA PRO A 957 -2.65 -10.56 15.36
C PRO A 957 -2.58 -10.60 16.89
N VAL A 958 -3.51 -9.88 17.52
CA VAL A 958 -3.77 -9.91 18.96
C VAL A 958 -5.16 -10.49 19.21
N TYR A 959 -5.23 -11.57 19.96
CA TYR A 959 -6.46 -12.17 20.46
C TYR A 959 -6.73 -11.67 21.88
N SER A 960 -8.01 -11.50 22.19
CA SER A 960 -8.49 -11.02 23.48
C SER A 960 -9.75 -11.78 23.88
N ASP A 961 -9.90 -12.07 25.17
CA ASP A 961 -11.11 -12.65 25.75
C ASP A 961 -12.38 -11.79 25.55
N LEU A 962 -12.21 -10.50 25.20
CA LEU A 962 -13.34 -9.62 24.85
C LEU A 962 -14.02 -9.99 23.53
N LEU A 963 -13.36 -10.76 22.67
CA LEU A 963 -13.86 -11.20 21.37
C LEU A 963 -13.80 -12.72 21.18
N GLY A 964 -12.85 -13.39 21.85
CA GLY A 964 -12.63 -14.83 21.78
C GLY A 964 -11.61 -15.25 20.71
N PRO A 965 -11.34 -16.55 20.58
CA PRO A 965 -10.19 -17.07 19.82
C PRO A 965 -10.43 -17.22 18.31
N ARG A 966 -11.65 -16.97 17.82
CA ARG A 966 -12.02 -17.25 16.42
C ARG A 966 -11.58 -16.17 15.42
N GLN A 967 -11.28 -14.97 15.90
CA GLN A 967 -10.73 -13.88 15.09
C GLN A 967 -9.86 -12.98 15.97
N PRO A 968 -8.86 -12.30 15.39
CA PRO A 968 -8.10 -11.27 16.11
C PRO A 968 -9.02 -10.13 16.57
N TRP A 969 -8.75 -9.61 17.76
CA TRP A 969 -9.38 -8.40 18.28
C TRP A 969 -8.68 -7.13 17.77
N ALA A 970 -7.36 -7.21 17.52
CA ALA A 970 -6.59 -6.13 16.95
C ALA A 970 -5.36 -6.67 16.22
N MET A 971 -4.62 -5.77 15.57
CA MET A 971 -3.28 -5.99 15.06
C MET A 971 -2.29 -5.05 15.76
N VAL A 972 -1.04 -5.47 15.93
CA VAL A 972 0.05 -4.64 16.46
C VAL A 972 1.32 -4.83 15.64
N PRO A 973 2.23 -3.84 15.55
CA PRO A 973 3.56 -4.01 14.97
C PRO A 973 4.27 -5.19 15.64
N ALA A 974 4.90 -6.06 14.86
CA ALA A 974 5.73 -7.13 15.42
C ALA A 974 6.85 -6.58 16.32
N ASP A 975 7.31 -5.34 16.08
CA ASP A 975 8.27 -4.60 16.91
C ASP A 975 7.81 -4.42 18.36
N HIS A 976 6.49 -4.42 18.61
CA HIS A 976 5.89 -4.22 19.93
C HIS A 976 5.61 -5.54 20.66
N THR A 977 6.22 -6.62 20.19
CA THR A 977 6.04 -7.96 20.76
C THR A 977 7.36 -8.56 21.23
N HIS A 978 7.30 -9.34 22.30
CA HIS A 978 8.41 -10.13 22.80
C HIS A 978 7.95 -11.54 23.22
N PRO A 979 8.85 -12.54 23.21
CA PRO A 979 8.54 -13.87 23.73
C PRO A 979 8.20 -13.83 25.23
N LYS A 980 7.11 -14.50 25.65
CA LYS A 980 6.75 -14.68 27.07
C LYS A 980 7.61 -15.76 27.73
N PRO A 981 8.05 -15.60 28.99
CA PRO A 981 8.61 -16.71 29.78
C PRO A 981 7.57 -17.82 29.89
N GLY A 982 7.87 -19.01 29.34
CA GLY A 982 6.95 -20.16 29.33
C GLY A 982 6.12 -20.36 28.06
N GLY A 983 6.26 -19.50 27.05
CA GLY A 983 5.60 -19.68 25.73
C GLY A 983 4.68 -18.55 25.29
N GLY A 984 4.62 -18.36 23.98
CA GLY A 984 3.80 -17.37 23.29
C GLY A 984 4.49 -16.01 23.14
N LEU A 985 3.74 -15.04 22.62
CA LEU A 985 4.15 -13.64 22.56
C LEU A 985 3.33 -12.79 23.54
N ALA A 986 3.98 -11.77 24.09
CA ALA A 986 3.40 -10.67 24.86
C ALA A 986 3.48 -9.37 24.06
N LEU A 987 2.61 -8.43 24.40
CA LEU A 987 2.86 -7.02 24.09
C LEU A 987 3.94 -6.48 25.01
N ASP A 988 4.81 -5.64 24.48
CA ASP A 988 5.73 -4.86 25.31
C ASP A 988 4.97 -4.05 26.35
N SER A 989 5.46 -4.07 27.59
CA SER A 989 4.86 -3.33 28.71
C SER A 989 4.81 -1.82 28.46
N ALA A 990 5.62 -1.31 27.53
CA ALA A 990 5.60 0.08 27.10
C ALA A 990 4.42 0.44 26.18
N VAL A 991 3.73 -0.54 25.59
CA VAL A 991 2.61 -0.32 24.66
C VAL A 991 1.41 0.26 25.39
N VAL A 992 0.96 -0.40 26.47
CA VAL A 992 -0.26 -0.01 27.20
C VAL A 992 -0.17 1.45 27.68
N PRO A 993 0.87 1.91 28.39
CA PRO A 993 0.96 3.32 28.83
C PRO A 993 0.96 4.34 27.70
N ARG A 994 1.41 3.93 26.50
CA ARG A 994 1.45 4.74 25.28
C ARG A 994 0.16 4.67 24.47
N LEU A 995 -0.82 3.87 24.87
CA LEU A 995 -2.10 3.84 24.19
C LEU A 995 -2.73 5.22 24.22
N ARG A 996 -3.01 5.71 23.03
CA ARG A 996 -3.63 6.98 22.76
C ARG A 996 -4.67 6.78 21.70
N ARG A 997 -5.51 7.78 21.61
CA ARG A 997 -6.48 7.90 20.55
C ARG A 997 -6.02 9.05 19.64
N LYS A 998 -6.02 8.84 18.31
CA LYS A 998 -5.52 9.85 17.35
C LYS A 998 -6.52 10.95 17.01
#